data_AF-A0A067SKG9-F1
#
_entry.id   AF-A0A067SKG9-F1
#
_cell.length_a   1.000
_cell.length_b   1.000
_cell.length_c   1.000
_cell.angle_alpha   90.00
_cell.angle_beta   90.00
_cell.angle_gamma   90.00
#
_symmetry.space_group_name_H-M   'P 1'
#
loop_
_entity.id
_entity.type
_entity.pdbx_description
1 polymer ?
#
loop_
_entity_poly.entity_id
_entity_poly.type
_entity_poly.pdbx_seq_one_letter_code
_entity_poly.pdbx_strand_id
1 'polypeptide(L)'
;MSHYYSASWYAQYHEKNRLQKAVKIQTWWRRMLVFRAAKKSLRKILEGDITGLTGLRCLVLIGVDNDVLGIWTRAMVQLGPEAILAQALGKDSASWLVLMRKVAFLLCQSLAHAPESSDASSYLDILMLLLSNERAVTVSGSQGSAFCQAITAYLMKKRFLGLLRESILKLVLYTHFPHAIPFLIIFHLQPIESSKSLPSFLDLCMLPLSTYPKNSPQFARIYVENFFRILSIPLLPEQLPIDNPPPFISYFLLTNLDKLMDQISRNEYSLSNKVAMDLAANLFTFLSPHYERLSTAAFASYLQISVTLINRFNIYARYPASPSGSSNQAESERNPVNHDTNSRSGHTDYEDPQWIQKIATAQHITNLLNYTQSQAILLPDLAAYLFVVTAKRPSSRVEIRNIVLANSSGRLVGDLYREIVRHLPLGQEESSKNIYKSVTSTHWRSIILLADLYSLALETMDDDEFFGEAPGSHGRNPLTLEEVAAFSVQLLNIVFSLYWWYSERRSDSDDSEENEISDHVSLGVYCSWTAVREKLLRCLSGIHTRDCRQPFLILGHWLIGSQLGMNSFIEAAIIQEQRSSVTCSSQTPRRITDDQWNSMRLRLSILKHIPFAIPFETRVSIFQHLIANNRVLHRSTERLNAFGHDQRQKVKIRRDAVARDGYDRFFSVDRNAPLEVVMVDQFGQEE
;
A
#
# COMPACT_ATOMS: atom_id res chain seq x y z
N MET A 1 31.98 57.50 0.12
CA MET A 1 30.84 58.17 0.78
C MET A 1 29.54 57.35 0.79
N SER A 2 29.22 56.54 -0.24
CA SER A 2 27.98 55.72 -0.28
C SER A 2 27.89 54.60 0.79
N HIS A 3 29.00 53.91 1.11
CA HIS A 3 29.00 52.81 2.11
C HIS A 3 28.79 53.26 3.57
N TYR A 4 29.06 54.51 3.92
CA TYR A 4 28.85 55.02 5.29
C TYR A 4 27.38 55.35 5.57
N TYR A 5 26.61 55.75 4.55
CA TYR A 5 25.18 56.06 4.70
C TYR A 5 24.32 54.79 4.81
N SER A 6 24.68 53.69 4.13
CA SER A 6 23.93 52.43 4.27
C SER A 6 24.13 51.77 5.64
N ALA A 7 25.36 51.78 6.18
CA ALA A 7 25.65 51.25 7.51
C ALA A 7 24.94 52.03 8.63
N SER A 8 24.88 53.36 8.54
CA SER A 8 24.18 54.23 9.50
C SER A 8 22.67 54.00 9.50
N TRP A 9 22.06 53.87 8.32
CA TRP A 9 20.62 53.58 8.20
C TRP A 9 20.25 52.19 8.72
N TYR A 10 21.07 51.17 8.43
CA TYR A 10 20.87 49.81 8.97
C TYR A 10 21.01 49.77 10.49
N ALA A 11 21.98 50.51 11.06
CA ALA A 11 22.14 50.62 12.52
C ALA A 11 20.92 51.29 13.18
N GLN A 12 20.45 52.43 12.65
CA GLN A 12 19.26 53.12 13.15
C GLN A 12 17.98 52.29 13.01
N TYR A 13 17.83 51.55 11.91
CA TYR A 13 16.71 50.64 11.70
C TYR A 13 16.71 49.51 12.74
N HIS A 14 17.86 48.86 12.97
CA HIS A 14 18.00 47.82 13.99
C HIS A 14 17.75 48.33 15.41
N GLU A 15 18.20 49.53 15.74
CA GLU A 15 18.01 50.15 17.04
C GLU A 15 16.55 50.52 17.29
N LYS A 16 15.87 51.10 16.30
CA LYS A 16 14.42 51.36 16.36
C LYS A 16 13.62 50.06 16.50
N ASN A 17 14.03 49.00 15.81
CA ASN A 17 13.37 47.69 15.90
C ASN A 17 13.63 47.01 17.26
N ARG A 18 14.84 47.16 17.84
CA ARG A 18 15.14 46.72 19.22
C ARG A 18 14.29 47.46 20.24
N LEU A 19 14.15 48.78 20.13
CA LEU A 19 13.31 49.58 21.03
C LEU A 19 11.83 49.18 20.93
N GLN A 20 11.31 48.97 19.72
CA GLN A 20 9.94 48.48 19.54
C GLN A 20 9.72 47.08 20.13
N LYS A 21 10.69 46.16 19.96
CA LYS A 21 10.66 44.84 20.60
C LYS A 21 10.71 44.96 22.13
N ALA A 22 11.54 45.84 22.68
CA ALA A 22 11.63 46.09 24.11
C ALA A 22 10.32 46.65 24.69
N VAL A 23 9.67 47.60 24.01
CA VAL A 23 8.36 48.13 24.42
C VAL A 23 7.29 47.04 24.39
N LYS A 24 7.28 46.16 23.39
CA LYS A 24 6.38 45.00 23.34
C LYS A 24 6.62 44.04 24.51
N ILE A 25 7.88 43.76 24.86
CA ILE A 25 8.22 42.91 26.00
C ILE A 25 7.82 43.56 27.33
N GLN A 26 8.08 44.86 27.52
CA GLN A 26 7.71 45.59 28.73
C GLN A 26 6.19 45.69 28.91
N THR A 27 5.45 45.97 27.85
CA THR A 27 3.98 46.01 27.89
C THR A 27 3.40 44.63 28.17
N TRP A 28 3.97 43.57 27.59
CA TRP A 28 3.60 42.18 27.93
C TRP A 28 3.89 41.87 29.41
N TRP A 29 5.06 42.23 29.94
CA TRP A 29 5.43 42.00 31.33
C TRP A 29 4.50 42.72 32.32
N ARG A 30 4.19 44.00 32.06
CA ARG A 30 3.25 44.78 32.89
C ARG A 30 1.85 44.16 32.86
N ARG A 31 1.37 43.70 31.69
CA ARG A 31 0.10 42.97 31.58
C ARG A 31 0.13 41.66 32.37
N MET A 32 1.23 40.93 32.34
CA MET A 32 1.38 39.68 33.08
C MET A 32 1.40 39.90 34.61
N LEU A 33 1.98 41.00 35.09
CA LEU A 33 1.93 41.36 36.52
C LEU A 33 0.51 41.67 36.99
N VAL A 34 -0.24 42.46 36.22
CA VAL A 34 -1.65 42.76 36.52
C VAL A 34 -2.49 41.48 36.49
N PHE A 35 -2.25 40.62 35.50
CA PHE A 35 -2.93 39.32 35.40
C PHE A 35 -2.63 38.41 36.59
N ARG A 36 -1.37 38.34 37.04
CA ARG A 36 -0.98 37.57 38.24
C ARG A 36 -1.64 38.11 39.51
N ALA A 37 -1.70 39.44 39.67
CA ALA A 37 -2.36 40.07 40.81
C ALA A 37 -3.87 39.75 40.84
N ALA A 38 -4.54 39.82 39.68
CA ALA A 38 -5.94 39.44 39.54
C ALA A 38 -6.18 37.94 39.78
N LYS A 39 -5.29 37.05 39.32
CA LYS A 39 -5.39 35.61 39.58
C LYS A 39 -5.29 35.30 41.08
N LYS A 40 -4.44 36.05 41.81
CA LYS A 40 -4.28 35.92 43.26
C LYS A 40 -5.54 36.34 44.02
N SER A 41 -6.22 37.42 43.61
CA SER A 41 -7.48 37.82 44.23
C SER A 41 -8.60 36.81 43.95
N LEU A 42 -8.68 36.29 42.72
CA LEU A 42 -9.64 35.24 42.37
C LEU A 42 -9.42 33.94 43.14
N ARG A 43 -8.16 33.55 43.39
CA ARG A 43 -7.84 32.36 44.18
C ARG A 43 -8.36 32.49 45.62
N LYS A 44 -8.22 33.66 46.25
CA LYS A 44 -8.77 33.92 47.60
C LYS A 44 -10.29 33.82 47.65
N ILE A 45 -10.99 34.29 46.61
CA ILE A 45 -12.45 34.19 46.53
C ILE A 45 -12.88 32.74 46.38
N LEU A 46 -12.15 31.96 45.57
CA LEU A 46 -12.41 30.53 45.39
C LEU A 46 -12.20 29.72 46.69
N GLU A 47 -11.18 30.04 47.49
CA GLU A 47 -10.95 29.39 48.78
C GLU A 47 -12.13 29.58 49.76
N GLY A 48 -12.89 30.67 49.61
CA GLY A 48 -14.09 30.94 50.42
C GLY A 48 -15.37 30.25 49.93
N ASP A 49 -15.45 29.85 48.67
CA ASP A 49 -16.59 29.15 48.06
C ASP A 49 -16.10 28.16 47.01
N ILE A 50 -15.63 26.99 47.44
CA ILE A 50 -14.99 26.02 46.54
C ILE A 50 -16.03 25.30 45.67
N THR A 51 -17.17 24.90 46.26
CA THR A 51 -18.19 24.10 45.58
C THR A 51 -19.34 24.92 44.99
N GLY A 52 -19.46 26.21 45.30
CA GLY A 52 -20.56 27.05 44.80
C GLY A 52 -20.33 27.66 43.42
N LEU A 53 -21.36 28.36 42.95
CA LEU A 53 -21.39 28.98 41.63
C LEU A 53 -20.34 30.10 41.49
N THR A 54 -20.04 30.83 42.57
CA THR A 54 -19.06 31.93 42.55
C THR A 54 -17.64 31.37 42.47
N GLY A 55 -17.36 30.28 43.19
CA GLY A 55 -16.16 29.48 43.02
C GLY A 55 -15.96 29.01 41.60
N LEU A 56 -17.00 28.40 41.01
CA LEU A 56 -16.93 27.88 39.64
C LEU A 56 -16.64 28.98 38.60
N ARG A 57 -17.19 30.19 38.79
CA ARG A 57 -16.86 31.36 37.94
C ARG A 57 -15.39 31.75 38.10
N CYS A 58 -14.88 31.80 39.32
CA CYS A 58 -13.47 32.10 39.60
C CYS A 58 -12.55 31.05 38.96
N LEU A 59 -12.90 29.76 39.06
CA LEU A 59 -12.16 28.65 38.46
C LEU A 59 -12.02 28.81 36.93
N VAL A 60 -13.13 29.11 36.26
CA VAL A 60 -13.14 29.32 34.81
C VAL A 60 -12.31 30.55 34.39
N LEU A 61 -12.31 31.62 35.19
CA LEU A 61 -11.52 32.83 34.93
C LEU A 61 -10.02 32.66 35.21
N ILE A 62 -9.67 31.83 36.19
CA ILE A 62 -8.30 31.46 36.54
C ILE A 62 -7.66 30.63 35.40
N GLY A 63 -8.44 29.77 34.75
CA GLY A 63 -8.01 28.96 33.62
C GLY A 63 -7.25 27.70 34.03
N VAL A 64 -6.33 27.21 33.17
CA VAL A 64 -5.55 26.00 33.43
C VAL A 64 -4.51 26.27 34.53
N ASP A 65 -4.82 25.86 35.76
CA ASP A 65 -3.96 25.91 36.93
C ASP A 65 -4.19 24.61 37.71
N ASN A 66 -3.23 23.67 37.64
CA ASN A 66 -3.40 22.31 38.14
C ASN A 66 -3.65 22.28 39.66
N ASP A 67 -3.06 23.20 40.43
CA ASP A 67 -3.27 23.25 41.88
C ASP A 67 -4.72 23.63 42.21
N VAL A 68 -5.26 24.61 41.47
CA VAL A 68 -6.61 25.13 41.70
C VAL A 68 -7.67 24.14 41.19
N LEU A 69 -7.43 23.56 40.01
CA LEU A 69 -8.28 22.52 39.46
C LEU A 69 -8.30 21.29 40.39
N GLY A 70 -7.15 20.89 40.94
CA GLY A 70 -7.03 19.78 41.87
C GLY A 70 -7.77 20.01 43.19
N ILE A 71 -7.66 21.20 43.78
CA ILE A 71 -8.43 21.58 44.99
C ILE A 71 -9.93 21.48 44.71
N TRP A 72 -10.38 22.01 43.57
CA TRP A 72 -11.80 21.99 43.20
C TRP A 72 -12.30 20.57 42.91
N THR A 73 -11.57 19.76 42.15
CA THR A 73 -12.00 18.38 41.84
C THR A 73 -12.00 17.49 43.07
N ARG A 74 -11.03 17.60 43.97
CA ARG A 74 -11.04 16.84 45.23
C ARG A 74 -12.24 17.22 46.11
N ALA A 75 -12.56 18.51 46.21
CA ALA A 75 -13.74 18.97 46.94
C ALA A 75 -15.04 18.47 46.30
N MET A 76 -15.13 18.44 44.96
CA MET A 76 -16.28 17.90 44.24
C MET A 76 -16.41 16.39 44.40
N VAL A 77 -15.32 15.62 44.29
CA VAL A 77 -15.33 14.17 44.51
C VAL A 77 -15.82 13.83 45.92
N GLN A 78 -15.40 14.61 46.94
CA GLN A 78 -15.87 14.44 48.33
C GLN A 78 -17.36 14.76 48.51
N LEU A 79 -17.91 15.70 47.74
CA LEU A 79 -19.33 16.05 47.77
C LEU A 79 -20.21 14.90 47.24
N GLY A 80 -19.67 14.09 46.34
CA GLY A 80 -20.33 12.92 45.76
C GLY A 80 -21.12 13.22 44.47
N PRO A 81 -21.36 12.19 43.65
CA PRO A 81 -21.86 12.35 42.28
C PRO A 81 -23.30 12.89 42.20
N GLU A 82 -24.16 12.47 43.12
CA GLU A 82 -25.57 12.89 43.16
C GLU A 82 -25.72 14.36 43.55
N ALA A 83 -24.91 14.82 44.51
CA ALA A 83 -24.92 16.21 44.98
C ALA A 83 -24.40 17.18 43.91
N ILE A 84 -23.38 16.81 43.13
CA ILE A 84 -22.88 17.62 42.00
C ILE A 84 -23.99 17.81 40.95
N LEU A 85 -24.66 16.72 40.56
CA LEU A 85 -25.72 16.77 39.56
C LEU A 85 -26.94 17.53 40.07
N ALA A 86 -27.32 17.35 41.34
CA ALA A 86 -28.43 18.08 41.96
C ALA A 86 -28.15 19.60 42.02
N GLN A 87 -26.91 20.02 42.30
CA GLN A 87 -26.51 21.43 42.26
C GLN A 87 -26.51 22.00 40.83
N ALA A 88 -26.00 21.23 39.87
CA ALA A 88 -25.93 21.64 38.47
C ALA A 88 -27.30 21.76 37.80
N LEU A 89 -28.30 21.02 38.28
CA LEU A 89 -29.67 21.01 37.75
C LEU A 89 -30.66 21.84 38.59
N GLY A 90 -30.18 22.52 39.63
CA GLY A 90 -31.00 23.37 40.50
C GLY A 90 -31.42 24.71 39.88
N LYS A 91 -31.70 25.71 40.74
CA LYS A 91 -32.27 27.02 40.33
C LYS A 91 -31.44 27.78 39.28
N ASP A 92 -30.11 27.61 39.28
CA ASP A 92 -29.17 28.29 38.37
C ASP A 92 -28.61 27.37 37.26
N SER A 93 -29.38 26.36 36.84
CA SER A 93 -28.92 25.30 35.93
C SER A 93 -28.29 25.80 34.62
N ALA A 94 -28.79 26.91 34.05
CA ALA A 94 -28.20 27.52 32.85
C ALA A 94 -26.78 28.07 33.10
N SER A 95 -26.55 28.72 34.24
CA SER A 95 -25.23 29.23 34.62
C SER A 95 -24.26 28.10 34.92
N TRP A 96 -24.72 27.07 35.62
CA TRP A 96 -23.95 25.86 35.90
C TRP A 96 -23.56 25.14 34.61
N LEU A 97 -24.48 24.92 33.67
CA LEU A 97 -24.17 24.25 32.42
C LEU A 97 -23.08 24.96 31.61
N VAL A 98 -23.14 26.30 31.52
CA VAL A 98 -22.12 27.08 30.79
C VAL A 98 -20.74 26.96 31.43
N LEU A 99 -20.68 27.00 32.77
CA LEU A 99 -19.43 26.92 33.50
C LEU A 99 -18.88 25.49 33.52
N MET A 100 -19.72 24.48 33.74
CA MET A 100 -19.33 23.06 33.74
C MET A 100 -18.80 22.62 32.37
N ARG A 101 -19.35 23.11 31.26
CA ARG A 101 -18.77 22.92 29.91
C ARG A 101 -17.32 23.42 29.83
N LYS A 102 -17.06 24.62 30.37
CA LYS A 102 -15.72 25.23 30.36
C LYS A 102 -14.78 24.50 31.31
N VAL A 103 -15.23 24.13 32.50
CA VAL A 103 -14.42 23.38 33.48
C VAL A 103 -14.08 21.99 32.94
N ALA A 104 -15.04 21.25 32.39
CA ALA A 104 -14.78 19.96 31.76
C ALA A 104 -13.70 20.08 30.66
N PHE A 105 -13.73 21.15 29.85
CA PHE A 105 -12.69 21.41 28.87
C PHE A 105 -11.33 21.74 29.50
N LEU A 106 -11.28 22.53 30.58
CA LEU A 106 -10.05 22.83 31.31
C LEU A 106 -9.43 21.56 31.93
N LEU A 107 -10.26 20.65 32.45
CA LEU A 107 -9.82 19.34 32.95
C LEU A 107 -9.21 18.50 31.82
N CYS A 108 -9.84 18.47 30.65
CA CYS A 108 -9.29 17.77 29.48
C CYS A 108 -7.94 18.36 29.04
N GLN A 109 -7.78 19.69 29.07
CA GLN A 109 -6.50 20.34 28.75
C GLN A 109 -5.42 20.04 29.79
N SER A 110 -5.77 20.02 31.07
CA SER A 110 -4.86 19.65 32.15
C SER A 110 -4.39 18.20 32.01
N LEU A 111 -5.31 17.26 31.75
CA LEU A 111 -5.00 15.85 31.48
C LEU A 111 -4.16 15.64 30.23
N ALA A 112 -4.40 16.40 29.16
CA ALA A 112 -3.58 16.37 27.95
C ALA A 112 -2.16 16.90 28.20
N HIS A 113 -1.98 17.83 29.14
CA HIS A 113 -0.66 18.33 29.50
C HIS A 113 0.11 17.35 30.38
N ALA A 114 -0.51 16.87 31.48
CA ALA A 114 0.10 16.02 32.50
C ALA A 114 -0.84 14.85 32.91
N PRO A 115 -0.81 13.71 32.18
CA PRO A 115 -1.75 12.60 32.39
C PRO A 115 -1.50 11.77 33.67
N GLU A 116 -0.29 11.83 34.26
CA GLU A 116 0.07 11.14 35.51
C GLU A 116 0.19 12.10 36.72
N SER A 117 -0.46 13.27 36.67
CA SER A 117 -0.47 14.18 37.82
C SER A 117 -1.19 13.57 39.04
N SER A 118 -0.85 14.03 40.25
CA SER A 118 -1.46 13.55 41.51
C SER A 118 -2.99 13.65 41.52
N ASP A 119 -3.54 14.66 40.85
CA ASP A 119 -4.98 14.93 40.77
C ASP A 119 -5.63 14.35 39.49
N ALA A 120 -4.87 13.65 38.63
CA ALA A 120 -5.38 13.12 37.36
C ALA A 120 -6.52 12.10 37.55
N SER A 121 -6.45 11.26 38.58
CA SER A 121 -7.55 10.33 38.91
C SER A 121 -8.84 11.09 39.27
N SER A 122 -8.74 12.14 40.08
CA SER A 122 -9.87 12.98 40.45
C SER A 122 -10.43 13.75 39.25
N TYR A 123 -9.59 14.14 38.28
CA TYR A 123 -10.06 14.74 37.02
C TYR A 123 -10.85 13.73 36.16
N LEU A 124 -10.35 12.50 36.06
CA LEU A 124 -11.02 11.42 35.34
C LEU A 124 -12.37 11.07 35.99
N ASP A 125 -12.45 10.97 37.32
CA ASP A 125 -13.69 10.68 38.04
C ASP A 125 -14.79 11.71 37.75
N ILE A 126 -14.45 13.00 37.79
CA ILE A 126 -15.38 14.08 37.47
C ILE A 126 -15.78 14.06 35.99
N LEU A 127 -14.84 13.81 35.07
CA LEU A 127 -15.17 13.73 33.64
C LEU A 127 -16.04 12.51 33.31
N MET A 128 -15.77 11.36 33.92
CA MET A 128 -16.61 10.17 33.80
C MET A 128 -18.03 10.42 34.33
N LEU A 129 -18.15 11.14 35.45
CA LEU A 129 -19.45 11.56 35.99
C LEU A 129 -20.21 12.46 35.01
N LEU A 130 -19.56 13.49 34.46
CA LEU A 130 -20.22 14.48 33.60
C LEU A 130 -20.59 13.94 32.22
N LEU A 131 -19.90 12.90 31.75
CA LEU A 131 -20.12 12.29 30.44
C LEU A 131 -20.93 10.98 30.48
N SER A 132 -21.20 10.43 31.67
CA SER A 132 -22.02 9.23 31.82
C SER A 132 -23.51 9.58 31.69
N ASN A 133 -24.12 9.23 30.55
CA ASN A 133 -25.55 9.42 30.33
C ASN A 133 -26.41 8.57 31.29
N GLU A 134 -25.96 7.35 31.60
CA GLU A 134 -26.67 6.45 32.53
C GLU A 134 -26.83 7.08 33.92
N ARG A 135 -25.74 7.58 34.49
CA ARG A 135 -25.76 8.25 35.81
C ARG A 135 -26.54 9.57 35.78
N ALA A 136 -26.49 10.30 34.67
CA ALA A 136 -27.26 11.53 34.54
C ALA A 136 -28.78 11.25 34.48
N VAL A 137 -29.18 10.16 33.82
CA VAL A 137 -30.58 9.73 33.72
C VAL A 137 -31.10 9.19 35.07
N THR A 138 -30.30 8.43 35.82
CA THR A 138 -30.73 7.91 37.13
C THR A 138 -31.03 9.01 38.15
N VAL A 139 -30.30 10.13 38.08
CA VAL A 139 -30.44 11.23 39.07
C VAL A 139 -31.55 12.22 38.69
N SER A 140 -31.77 12.48 37.40
CA SER A 140 -32.70 13.56 36.98
C SER A 140 -33.42 13.33 35.66
N GLY A 141 -33.50 12.07 35.20
CA GLY A 141 -34.27 11.67 34.02
C GLY A 141 -33.87 12.41 32.74
N SER A 142 -34.85 13.01 32.07
CA SER A 142 -34.67 13.71 30.78
C SER A 142 -33.81 14.97 30.89
N GLN A 143 -33.87 15.69 32.02
CA GLN A 143 -33.08 16.90 32.24
C GLN A 143 -31.59 16.58 32.40
N GLY A 144 -31.26 15.48 33.09
CA GLY A 144 -29.90 14.98 33.22
C GLY A 144 -29.31 14.54 31.87
N SER A 145 -30.09 13.84 31.04
CA SER A 145 -29.64 13.45 29.70
C SER A 145 -29.35 14.67 28.80
N ALA A 146 -30.21 15.69 28.83
CA ALA A 146 -30.00 16.94 28.10
C ALA A 146 -28.75 17.70 28.59
N PHE A 147 -28.48 17.70 29.89
CA PHE A 147 -27.28 18.28 30.49
C PHE A 147 -25.99 17.56 30.03
N CYS A 148 -25.98 16.22 30.11
CA CYS A 148 -24.86 15.40 29.62
C CYS A 148 -24.63 15.62 28.12
N GLN A 149 -25.69 15.56 27.29
CA GLN A 149 -25.62 15.82 25.85
C GLN A 149 -25.07 17.22 25.54
N ALA A 150 -25.47 18.22 26.32
CA ALA A 150 -24.99 19.58 26.18
C ALA A 150 -23.49 19.74 26.50
N ILE A 151 -22.95 18.97 27.44
CA ILE A 151 -21.51 18.93 27.77
C ILE A 151 -20.75 18.15 26.69
N THR A 152 -21.21 16.95 26.34
CA THR A 152 -20.62 16.10 25.29
C THR A 152 -20.51 16.86 23.97
N ALA A 153 -21.58 17.53 23.53
CA ALA A 153 -21.57 18.34 22.31
C ALA A 153 -20.53 19.48 22.34
N TYR A 154 -20.36 20.12 23.50
CA TYR A 154 -19.37 21.18 23.67
C TYR A 154 -17.93 20.65 23.59
N LEU A 155 -17.65 19.55 24.27
CA LEU A 155 -16.33 18.91 24.28
C LEU A 155 -15.95 18.35 22.92
N MET A 156 -16.88 17.69 22.21
CA MET A 156 -16.64 17.21 20.85
C MET A 156 -16.30 18.36 19.89
N LYS A 157 -16.98 19.51 20.00
CA LYS A 157 -16.63 20.73 19.23
C LYS A 157 -15.22 21.26 19.54
N LYS A 158 -14.68 20.96 20.72
CA LYS A 158 -13.36 21.38 21.20
C LYS A 158 -12.26 20.32 21.01
N ARG A 159 -12.47 19.34 20.10
CA ARG A 159 -11.49 18.27 19.79
C ARG A 159 -11.14 17.39 20.99
N PHE A 160 -12.13 17.08 21.82
CA PHE A 160 -11.97 16.21 23.00
C PHE A 160 -11.20 14.91 22.72
N LEU A 161 -11.59 14.14 21.69
CA LEU A 161 -10.89 12.91 21.31
C LEU A 161 -9.45 13.15 20.83
N GLY A 162 -9.14 14.35 20.32
CA GLY A 162 -7.78 14.75 19.99
C GLY A 162 -6.93 14.99 21.24
N LEU A 163 -7.49 15.66 22.25
CA LEU A 163 -6.82 15.88 23.54
C LEU A 163 -6.59 14.56 24.28
N LEU A 164 -7.56 13.64 24.28
CA LEU A 164 -7.39 12.31 24.87
C LEU A 164 -6.32 11.49 24.15
N ARG A 165 -6.27 11.55 22.82
CA ARG A 165 -5.19 10.93 22.05
C ARG A 165 -3.83 11.45 22.48
N GLU A 166 -3.66 12.76 22.69
CA GLU A 166 -2.40 13.34 23.18
C GLU A 166 -2.04 12.82 24.57
N SER A 167 -3.02 12.70 25.49
CA SER A 167 -2.82 12.11 26.82
C SER A 167 -2.34 10.66 26.71
N ILE A 168 -3.04 9.83 25.95
CA ILE A 168 -2.74 8.40 25.81
C ILE A 168 -1.38 8.21 25.12
N LEU A 169 -1.06 9.01 24.10
CA LEU A 169 0.26 8.97 23.46
C LEU A 169 1.40 9.25 24.43
N LYS A 170 1.23 10.23 25.33
CA LYS A 170 2.23 10.52 26.36
C LYS A 170 2.38 9.36 27.34
N LEU A 171 1.28 8.76 27.77
CA LEU A 171 1.31 7.55 28.62
C LEU A 171 2.03 6.39 27.92
N VAL A 172 1.75 6.19 26.63
CA VAL A 172 2.35 5.11 25.84
C VAL A 172 3.85 5.33 25.64
N LEU A 173 4.26 6.51 25.21
CA LEU A 173 5.66 6.84 24.93
C LEU A 173 6.54 6.91 26.19
N TYR A 174 5.99 7.32 27.34
CA TYR A 174 6.71 7.39 28.60
C TYR A 174 7.21 6.01 29.06
N THR A 175 6.48 4.94 28.74
CA THR A 175 6.87 3.56 29.08
C THR A 175 7.98 2.98 28.19
N HIS A 176 8.08 3.39 26.91
CA HIS A 176 8.99 2.79 25.93
C HIS A 176 10.27 3.59 25.65
N PHE A 177 10.25 4.92 25.77
CA PHE A 177 11.41 5.76 25.45
C PHE A 177 11.65 6.85 26.52
N PRO A 178 12.28 6.51 27.66
CA PRO A 178 12.57 7.49 28.72
C PRO A 178 13.55 8.59 28.30
N HIS A 179 14.24 8.47 27.16
CA HIS A 179 15.30 9.39 26.72
C HIS A 179 14.95 10.28 25.50
N ALA A 180 13.79 10.13 24.87
CA ALA A 180 13.47 10.83 23.61
C ALA A 180 12.75 12.18 23.79
N ILE A 181 12.51 12.65 25.01
CA ILE A 181 11.91 13.97 25.30
C ILE A 181 12.97 14.85 25.98
N PRO A 182 13.61 15.81 25.27
CA PRO A 182 14.69 16.64 25.82
C PRO A 182 14.28 17.63 26.94
N PHE A 183 13.08 17.53 27.50
CA PHE A 183 12.58 18.53 28.47
C PHE A 183 12.16 18.00 29.83
N LEU A 184 12.32 16.70 30.11
CA LEU A 184 12.06 16.13 31.43
C LEU A 184 13.18 15.18 31.88
N ILE A 185 14.44 15.62 31.75
CA ILE A 185 15.57 15.02 32.47
C ILE A 185 15.59 15.56 33.90
N ILE A 186 14.57 15.24 34.70
CA ILE A 186 14.67 15.27 36.18
C ILE A 186 13.69 14.20 36.66
N PHE A 187 14.20 13.00 36.91
CA PHE A 187 13.69 11.92 37.78
C PHE A 187 13.97 10.57 37.11
N HIS A 188 15.03 9.92 37.59
CA HIS A 188 15.30 8.50 37.38
C HIS A 188 14.09 7.68 37.88
N LEU A 189 13.18 7.31 36.97
CA LEU A 189 12.10 6.37 37.27
C LEU A 189 12.15 5.21 36.27
N GLN A 190 12.20 4.02 36.87
CA GLN A 190 12.12 2.68 36.30
C GLN A 190 11.06 2.55 35.20
N PRO A 191 11.21 1.63 34.23
CA PRO A 191 10.16 1.31 33.26
C PRO A 191 8.90 0.86 34.00
N ILE A 192 7.83 1.66 33.91
CA ILE A 192 6.58 1.42 34.61
C ILE A 192 5.79 0.35 33.84
N GLU A 193 5.53 -0.79 34.49
CA GLU A 193 4.50 -1.74 34.09
C GLU A 193 3.17 -0.99 33.86
N SER A 194 2.55 -1.17 32.68
CA SER A 194 1.23 -0.66 32.26
C SER A 194 0.61 0.43 33.15
N SER A 195 0.60 1.69 32.70
CA SER A 195 0.03 2.80 33.47
C SER A 195 -1.37 2.46 34.02
N LYS A 196 -1.56 2.52 35.34
CA LYS A 196 -2.82 2.16 36.03
C LYS A 196 -4.04 2.98 35.57
N SER A 197 -3.81 4.13 34.96
CA SER A 197 -4.83 5.07 34.49
C SER A 197 -5.31 4.82 33.06
N LEU A 198 -4.58 4.04 32.24
CA LEU A 198 -4.93 3.78 30.84
C LEU A 198 -6.37 3.25 30.64
N PRO A 199 -6.86 2.28 31.45
CA PRO A 199 -8.25 1.81 31.31
C PRO A 199 -9.29 2.93 31.45
N SER A 200 -9.11 3.82 32.43
CA SER A 200 -10.02 4.95 32.66
C SER A 200 -10.02 5.95 31.50
N PHE A 201 -8.89 6.15 30.82
CA PHE A 201 -8.85 6.96 29.59
C PHE A 201 -9.57 6.29 28.43
N LEU A 202 -9.50 4.97 28.30
CA LEU A 202 -10.23 4.21 27.27
C LEU A 202 -11.74 4.21 27.53
N ASP A 203 -12.16 4.06 28.79
CA ASP A 203 -13.58 4.15 29.18
C ASP A 203 -14.15 5.54 28.89
N LEU A 204 -13.37 6.58 29.15
CA LEU A 204 -13.74 7.97 28.85
C LEU A 204 -13.96 8.21 27.35
N CYS A 205 -13.29 7.47 26.47
CA CYS A 205 -13.50 7.53 25.02
C CYS A 205 -14.87 6.94 24.60
N MET A 206 -15.42 6.01 25.39
CA MET A 206 -16.70 5.34 25.12
C MET A 206 -17.92 6.14 25.56
N LEU A 207 -17.81 6.93 26.63
CA LEU A 207 -18.96 7.64 27.23
C LEU A 207 -19.72 8.56 26.25
N PRO A 208 -19.06 9.33 25.34
CA PRO A 208 -19.76 10.11 24.33
C PRO A 208 -20.70 9.28 23.42
N LEU A 209 -20.39 8.00 23.19
CA LEU A 209 -21.23 7.11 22.38
C LEU A 209 -22.55 6.75 23.08
N SER A 210 -22.56 6.62 24.41
CA SER A 210 -23.78 6.35 25.19
C SER A 210 -24.76 7.52 25.25
N THR A 211 -24.34 8.71 24.81
CA THR A 211 -25.13 9.95 24.88
C THR A 211 -26.08 10.10 23.68
N TYR A 212 -25.75 9.49 22.53
CA TYR A 212 -26.52 9.62 21.30
C TYR A 212 -27.11 8.27 20.88
N PRO A 213 -28.32 8.24 20.29
CA PRO A 213 -28.88 7.00 19.76
C PRO A 213 -28.02 6.48 18.59
N LYS A 214 -27.93 5.16 18.44
CA LYS A 214 -27.06 4.50 17.43
C LYS A 214 -27.30 4.97 15.98
N ASN A 215 -28.52 5.42 15.67
CA ASN A 215 -28.93 5.86 14.33
C ASN A 215 -28.65 7.36 14.06
N SER A 216 -28.12 8.09 15.04
CA SER A 216 -27.85 9.53 14.91
C SER A 216 -26.56 9.80 14.10
N PRO A 217 -26.51 10.85 13.26
CA PRO A 217 -25.29 11.22 12.55
C PRO A 217 -24.18 11.68 13.50
N GLN A 218 -24.53 12.20 14.69
CA GLN A 218 -23.56 12.54 15.73
C GLN A 218 -22.88 11.29 16.28
N PHE A 219 -23.63 10.20 16.50
CA PHE A 219 -23.09 8.91 16.91
C PHE A 219 -22.07 8.38 15.88
N ALA A 220 -22.44 8.36 14.60
CA ALA A 220 -21.56 7.90 13.53
C ALA A 220 -20.24 8.69 13.45
N ARG A 221 -20.29 10.02 13.62
CA ARG A 221 -19.09 10.87 13.63
C ARG A 221 -18.17 10.55 14.81
N ILE A 222 -18.71 10.44 16.01
CA ILE A 222 -17.95 10.10 17.23
C ILE A 222 -17.33 8.70 17.10
N TYR A 223 -18.08 7.76 16.54
CA TYR A 223 -17.65 6.39 16.32
C TYR A 223 -16.44 6.30 15.38
N VAL A 224 -16.51 6.97 14.22
CA VAL A 224 -15.41 7.04 13.24
C VAL A 224 -14.20 7.78 13.81
N GLU A 225 -14.42 8.89 14.53
CA GLU A 225 -13.33 9.67 15.12
C GLU A 225 -12.58 8.90 16.21
N ASN A 226 -13.29 8.10 17.02
CA ASN A 226 -12.67 7.20 17.99
C ASN A 226 -11.80 6.13 17.29
N PHE A 227 -12.35 5.48 16.27
CA PHE A 227 -11.63 4.46 15.50
C PHE A 227 -10.32 5.02 14.94
N PHE A 228 -10.36 6.15 14.24
CA PHE A 228 -9.15 6.71 13.63
C PHE A 228 -8.19 7.38 14.61
N ARG A 229 -8.65 8.01 15.70
CA ARG A 229 -7.76 8.74 16.61
C ARG A 229 -7.14 7.86 17.68
N ILE A 230 -7.88 6.89 18.20
CA ILE A 230 -7.43 6.06 19.34
C ILE A 230 -6.76 4.78 18.84
N LEU A 231 -7.35 4.07 17.88
CA LEU A 231 -6.74 2.82 17.35
C LEU A 231 -5.53 3.08 16.44
N SER A 232 -5.21 4.33 16.11
CA SER A 232 -3.96 4.71 15.43
C SER A 232 -2.83 5.10 16.38
N ILE A 233 -3.02 4.94 17.69
CA ILE A 233 -1.95 5.20 18.66
C ILE A 233 -0.91 4.08 18.53
N PRO A 234 0.36 4.37 18.18
CA PRO A 234 1.39 3.36 18.02
C PRO A 234 1.60 2.59 19.33
N LEU A 235 1.94 1.30 19.22
CA LEU A 235 2.25 0.40 20.35
C LEU A 235 1.11 0.22 21.37
N LEU A 236 -0.12 0.62 21.04
CA LEU A 236 -1.30 0.39 21.89
C LEU A 236 -1.48 -1.10 22.29
N PRO A 237 -1.25 -2.10 21.41
CA PRO A 237 -1.38 -3.50 21.78
C PRO A 237 -0.39 -3.99 22.84
N GLU A 238 0.78 -3.35 22.97
CA GLU A 238 1.80 -3.76 23.93
C GLU A 238 1.42 -3.38 25.38
N GLN A 239 0.46 -2.47 25.54
CA GLN A 239 0.00 -1.99 26.83
C GLN A 239 -1.34 -2.58 27.29
N LEU A 240 -1.97 -3.40 26.46
CA LEU A 240 -3.29 -3.97 26.73
C LEU A 240 -3.22 -5.49 26.70
N PRO A 241 -4.02 -6.19 27.54
CA PRO A 241 -4.09 -7.65 27.50
C PRO A 241 -4.64 -8.10 26.14
N ILE A 242 -3.82 -8.85 25.39
CA ILE A 242 -4.16 -9.33 24.04
C ILE A 242 -5.18 -10.48 24.11
N ASP A 243 -5.09 -11.34 25.13
CA ASP A 243 -5.98 -12.51 25.29
C ASP A 243 -7.41 -12.12 25.71
N ASN A 244 -7.53 -11.05 26.50
CA ASN A 244 -8.81 -10.51 26.96
C ASN A 244 -8.91 -9.01 26.62
N PRO A 245 -9.25 -8.67 25.36
CA PRO A 245 -9.25 -7.29 24.91
C PRO A 245 -10.22 -6.43 25.73
N PRO A 246 -9.84 -5.20 26.13
CA PRO A 246 -10.72 -4.31 26.87
C PRO A 246 -12.08 -4.12 26.18
N PRO A 247 -13.15 -3.76 26.94
CA PRO A 247 -14.48 -3.54 26.38
C PRO A 247 -14.51 -2.57 25.19
N PHE A 248 -13.64 -1.55 25.20
CA PHE A 248 -13.40 -0.65 24.08
C PHE A 248 -13.03 -1.42 22.80
N ILE A 249 -11.99 -2.24 22.86
CA ILE A 249 -11.49 -3.02 21.72
C ILE A 249 -12.55 -4.02 21.24
N SER A 250 -13.19 -4.73 22.17
CA SER A 250 -14.25 -5.69 21.85
C SER A 250 -15.47 -5.04 21.16
N TYR A 251 -15.85 -3.84 21.59
CA TYR A 251 -16.97 -3.11 20.99
C TYR A 251 -16.68 -2.62 19.56
N PHE A 252 -15.49 -2.06 19.32
CA PHE A 252 -15.15 -1.51 18.02
C PHE A 252 -14.70 -2.58 17.02
N LEU A 253 -13.83 -3.50 17.44
CA LEU A 253 -13.15 -4.41 16.54
C LEU A 253 -13.87 -5.75 16.37
N LEU A 254 -14.50 -6.27 17.42
CA LEU A 254 -15.15 -7.58 17.35
C LEU A 254 -16.64 -7.52 16.97
N THR A 255 -17.35 -6.44 17.32
CA THR A 255 -18.82 -6.41 17.20
C THR A 255 -19.40 -5.41 16.17
N ASN A 256 -18.69 -4.33 15.82
CA ASN A 256 -19.24 -3.28 14.95
C ASN A 256 -18.29 -2.86 13.80
N LEU A 257 -17.36 -3.73 13.43
CA LEU A 257 -16.39 -3.46 12.35
C LEU A 257 -17.08 -3.31 10.98
N ASP A 258 -18.18 -4.02 10.78
CA ASP A 258 -19.06 -3.97 9.61
C ASP A 258 -19.60 -2.57 9.30
N LYS A 259 -19.91 -1.78 10.33
CA LYS A 259 -20.47 -0.43 10.18
C LYS A 259 -19.43 0.63 9.80
N LEU A 260 -18.14 0.30 9.86
CA LEU A 260 -17.05 1.23 9.57
C LEU A 260 -16.74 1.33 8.08
N MET A 261 -16.95 0.27 7.31
CA MET A 261 -16.50 0.21 5.92
C MET A 261 -17.11 1.33 5.05
N ASP A 262 -18.42 1.55 5.17
CA ASP A 262 -19.14 2.62 4.45
C ASP A 262 -18.62 4.03 4.77
N GLN A 263 -18.04 4.23 5.95
CA GLN A 263 -17.53 5.53 6.41
C GLN A 263 -16.06 5.74 6.03
N ILE A 264 -15.29 4.66 5.92
CA ILE A 264 -13.88 4.70 5.50
C ILE A 264 -13.80 5.03 4.00
N SER A 265 -14.63 4.40 3.17
CA SER A 265 -14.70 4.67 1.72
C SER A 265 -15.13 6.11 1.39
N ARG A 266 -15.89 6.78 2.28
CA ARG A 266 -16.32 8.18 2.09
C ARG A 266 -15.28 9.22 2.53
N ASN A 267 -14.34 8.85 3.40
CA ASN A 267 -13.36 9.77 4.02
C ASN A 267 -11.93 9.59 3.46
N GLU A 268 -11.80 9.03 2.25
CA GLU A 268 -10.52 8.64 1.68
C GLU A 268 -9.43 9.74 1.65
N TYR A 269 -9.79 11.02 1.75
CA TYR A 269 -8.86 12.13 1.53
C TYR A 269 -8.20 12.73 2.78
N SER A 270 -8.42 12.23 4.00
CA SER A 270 -7.97 12.92 5.24
C SER A 270 -6.97 12.17 6.14
N LEU A 271 -6.69 10.88 5.88
CA LEU A 271 -5.80 10.11 6.77
C LEU A 271 -4.32 10.31 6.40
N SER A 272 -3.51 10.78 7.36
CA SER A 272 -2.05 10.79 7.23
C SER A 272 -1.51 9.36 7.13
N ASN A 273 -0.47 9.18 6.34
CA ASN A 273 0.09 7.86 6.07
C ASN A 273 0.69 7.16 7.28
N LYS A 274 1.27 7.92 8.21
CA LYS A 274 1.74 7.36 9.49
C LYS A 274 0.60 6.78 10.31
N VAL A 275 -0.53 7.48 10.36
CA VAL A 275 -1.75 7.04 11.06
C VAL A 275 -2.33 5.77 10.43
N ALA A 276 -2.26 5.64 9.10
CA ALA A 276 -2.69 4.43 8.40
C ALA A 276 -1.84 3.20 8.76
N MET A 277 -0.52 3.37 8.88
CA MET A 277 0.40 2.30 9.28
C MET A 277 0.15 1.86 10.72
N ASP A 278 0.09 2.80 11.66
CA ASP A 278 -0.13 2.51 13.07
C ASP A 278 -1.49 1.81 13.28
N LEU A 279 -2.51 2.25 12.55
CA LEU A 279 -3.83 1.62 12.55
C LEU A 279 -3.79 0.19 11.99
N ALA A 280 -3.11 -0.04 10.86
CA ALA A 280 -2.99 -1.38 10.28
C ALA A 280 -2.26 -2.35 11.23
N ALA A 281 -1.19 -1.88 11.89
CA ALA A 281 -0.44 -2.65 12.88
C ALA A 281 -1.30 -3.06 14.08
N ASN A 282 -2.08 -2.11 14.61
CA ASN A 282 -2.93 -2.35 15.76
C ASN A 282 -4.12 -3.26 15.41
N LEU A 283 -4.75 -3.05 14.26
CA LEU A 283 -5.83 -3.92 13.77
C LEU A 283 -5.35 -5.37 13.64
N PHE A 284 -4.19 -5.58 13.00
CA PHE A 284 -3.59 -6.89 12.87
C PHE A 284 -3.34 -7.54 14.24
N THR A 285 -2.72 -6.81 15.16
CA THR A 285 -2.31 -7.36 16.47
C THR A 285 -3.51 -7.73 17.35
N PHE A 286 -4.59 -6.93 17.34
CA PHE A 286 -5.79 -7.24 18.12
C PHE A 286 -6.71 -8.28 17.48
N LEU A 287 -6.78 -8.34 16.15
CA LEU A 287 -7.74 -9.22 15.47
C LEU A 287 -7.16 -10.59 15.12
N SER A 288 -5.86 -10.68 14.80
CA SER A 288 -5.21 -11.95 14.43
C SER A 288 -5.42 -13.11 15.41
N PRO A 289 -5.41 -12.91 16.75
CA PRO A 289 -5.64 -14.01 17.68
C PRO A 289 -7.14 -14.35 17.87
N HIS A 290 -8.06 -13.50 17.42
CA HIS A 290 -9.50 -13.61 17.73
C HIS A 290 -10.39 -13.78 16.49
N TYR A 291 -9.85 -14.33 15.38
CA TYR A 291 -10.62 -14.53 14.15
C TYR A 291 -11.91 -15.35 14.35
N GLU A 292 -11.89 -16.33 15.25
CA GLU A 292 -13.05 -17.16 15.59
C GLU A 292 -14.20 -16.39 16.24
N ARG A 293 -13.92 -15.24 16.89
CA ARG A 293 -14.93 -14.40 17.56
C ARG A 293 -15.62 -13.43 16.60
N LEU A 294 -15.11 -13.28 15.39
CA LEU A 294 -15.67 -12.36 14.40
C LEU A 294 -16.85 -13.00 13.66
N SER A 295 -17.85 -12.18 13.36
CA SER A 295 -18.88 -12.54 12.38
C SER A 295 -18.30 -12.49 10.96
N THR A 296 -18.90 -13.24 10.03
CA THR A 296 -18.51 -13.23 8.61
C THR A 296 -18.46 -11.80 8.04
N ALA A 297 -19.45 -10.96 8.33
CA ALA A 297 -19.49 -9.58 7.86
C ALA A 297 -18.39 -8.69 8.47
N ALA A 298 -18.07 -8.89 9.75
CA ALA A 298 -16.97 -8.19 10.40
C ALA A 298 -15.61 -8.62 9.82
N PHE A 299 -15.43 -9.92 9.55
CA PHE A 299 -14.21 -10.45 8.95
C PHE A 299 -14.00 -9.95 7.51
N ALA A 300 -15.05 -9.90 6.69
CA ALA A 300 -15.00 -9.27 5.37
C ALA A 300 -14.53 -7.81 5.46
N SER A 301 -15.11 -7.06 6.40
CA SER A 301 -14.74 -5.66 6.64
C SER A 301 -13.29 -5.51 7.11
N TYR A 302 -12.79 -6.42 7.95
CA TYR A 302 -11.38 -6.46 8.33
C TYR A 302 -10.46 -6.60 7.12
N LEU A 303 -10.73 -7.54 6.21
CA LEU A 303 -9.92 -7.76 5.01
C LEU A 303 -9.94 -6.53 4.10
N GLN A 304 -11.11 -5.94 3.87
CA GLN A 304 -11.27 -4.75 3.03
C GLN A 304 -10.57 -3.51 3.60
N ILE A 305 -10.70 -3.27 4.90
CA ILE A 305 -10.01 -2.18 5.60
C ILE A 305 -8.50 -2.40 5.53
N SER A 306 -8.04 -3.63 5.77
CA SER A 306 -6.61 -3.96 5.70
C SER A 306 -6.05 -3.75 4.30
N VAL A 307 -6.75 -4.19 3.25
CA VAL A 307 -6.39 -3.92 1.85
C VAL A 307 -6.24 -2.43 1.60
N THR A 308 -7.21 -1.63 2.05
CA THR A 308 -7.20 -0.17 1.89
C THR A 308 -6.01 0.48 2.61
N LEU A 309 -5.74 0.08 3.86
CA LEU A 309 -4.66 0.64 4.67
C LEU A 309 -3.28 0.26 4.13
N ILE A 310 -3.07 -1.01 3.77
CA ILE A 310 -1.78 -1.48 3.23
C ILE A 310 -1.51 -0.84 1.87
N ASN A 311 -2.54 -0.68 1.03
CA ASN A 311 -2.42 0.02 -0.25
C ASN A 311 -1.96 1.48 -0.09
N ARG A 312 -2.45 2.22 0.90
CA ARG A 312 -1.97 3.59 1.17
C ARG A 312 -0.50 3.63 1.55
N PHE A 313 -0.03 2.64 2.31
CA PHE A 313 1.38 2.51 2.65
C PHE A 313 2.24 2.22 1.41
N ASN A 314 1.73 1.45 0.45
CA ASN A 314 2.46 1.12 -0.79
C ASN A 314 2.85 2.37 -1.61
N ILE A 315 2.04 3.43 -1.57
CA ILE A 315 2.34 4.72 -2.24
C ILE A 315 3.59 5.38 -1.65
N TYR A 316 3.78 5.34 -0.32
CA TYR A 316 4.78 6.18 0.36
C TYR A 316 6.17 5.56 0.44
N ALA A 317 6.28 4.23 0.49
CA ALA A 317 7.59 3.58 0.53
C ALA A 317 8.43 3.78 -0.74
N ARG A 318 7.85 4.32 -1.82
CA ARG A 318 8.58 4.68 -3.04
C ARG A 318 9.01 6.14 -3.13
N TYR A 319 8.51 7.02 -2.25
CA TYR A 319 9.00 8.39 -2.16
C TYR A 319 10.11 8.44 -1.10
N PRO A 320 11.41 8.48 -1.46
CA PRO A 320 12.37 9.03 -0.53
C PRO A 320 11.86 10.44 -0.18
N ALA A 321 11.78 10.75 1.11
CA ALA A 321 11.39 12.08 1.54
C ALA A 321 12.32 13.09 0.82
N SER A 322 11.77 13.87 -0.11
CA SER A 322 12.51 14.96 -0.72
C SER A 322 13.04 15.83 0.42
N PRO A 323 14.35 16.14 0.47
CA PRO A 323 14.87 17.04 1.48
C PRO A 323 14.13 18.36 1.29
N SER A 324 13.29 18.71 2.25
CA SER A 324 12.59 19.99 2.28
C SER A 324 13.61 21.09 2.07
N GLY A 325 13.48 21.80 0.95
CA GLY A 325 14.40 22.85 0.55
C GLY A 325 14.53 23.92 1.62
N SER A 326 15.71 24.00 2.24
CA SER A 326 16.21 25.24 2.78
C SER A 326 16.88 26.00 1.63
N SER A 327 16.23 27.06 1.17
CA SER A 327 16.77 28.02 0.22
C SER A 327 18.10 28.62 0.73
N ASN A 328 19.17 28.42 -0.06
CA ASN A 328 20.19 29.37 -0.57
C ASN A 328 20.71 30.48 0.40
N GLN A 329 21.99 30.86 0.46
CA GLN A 329 23.16 30.69 -0.42
C GLN A 329 24.40 31.34 0.26
N ALA A 330 25.60 31.03 -0.29
CA ALA A 330 26.88 31.78 -0.33
C ALA A 330 28.05 31.00 0.33
N GLU A 331 28.84 30.26 -0.46
CA GLU A 331 30.05 30.68 -1.22
C GLU A 331 31.34 30.29 -0.47
N SER A 332 32.15 29.38 -1.06
CA SER A 332 33.60 29.61 -1.30
C SER A 332 34.25 28.45 -2.09
N GLU A 333 34.65 28.80 -3.31
CA GLU A 333 35.94 28.53 -4.01
C GLU A 333 36.68 27.16 -4.02
N ARG A 334 36.86 26.67 -5.26
CA ARG A 334 38.09 26.17 -5.95
C ARG A 334 38.89 24.95 -5.43
N ASN A 335 38.85 23.83 -6.18
CA ASN A 335 39.91 23.39 -7.14
C ASN A 335 39.67 21.94 -7.65
N PRO A 336 40.24 21.54 -8.82
CA PRO A 336 39.97 20.25 -9.47
C PRO A 336 41.14 19.26 -9.37
N VAL A 337 40.93 18.01 -8.89
CA VAL A 337 41.87 16.88 -9.12
C VAL A 337 41.10 15.53 -9.11
N ASN A 338 41.55 14.66 -10.01
CA ASN A 338 41.03 13.34 -10.39
C ASN A 338 41.06 12.22 -9.32
N HIS A 339 40.29 11.18 -9.66
CA HIS A 339 40.44 9.73 -9.40
C HIS A 339 39.73 9.07 -8.20
N ASP A 340 38.85 8.14 -8.61
CA ASP A 340 38.63 6.78 -8.12
C ASP A 340 37.68 6.49 -6.94
N THR A 341 36.74 5.58 -7.25
CA THR A 341 36.15 4.55 -6.38
C THR A 341 35.43 5.00 -5.12
N ASN A 342 34.11 5.14 -5.23
CA ASN A 342 33.12 4.28 -4.56
C ASN A 342 31.76 4.99 -4.58
N SER A 343 30.92 4.64 -5.55
CA SER A 343 29.48 4.92 -5.49
C SER A 343 28.87 4.06 -4.40
N ARG A 344 29.05 4.45 -3.14
CA ARG A 344 28.25 3.95 -2.03
C ARG A 344 26.90 4.64 -2.15
N SER A 345 25.95 3.96 -2.80
CA SER A 345 24.56 4.39 -2.83
C SER A 345 24.10 4.61 -1.39
N GLY A 346 23.64 5.83 -1.12
CA GLY A 346 22.93 6.13 0.12
C GLY A 346 21.55 5.48 0.08
N HIS A 347 21.49 4.15 0.22
CA HIS A 347 20.29 3.50 0.71
C HIS A 347 20.17 3.86 2.20
N THR A 348 19.32 4.84 2.53
CA THR A 348 18.74 4.87 3.86
C THR A 348 17.86 3.63 3.97
N ASP A 349 18.37 2.59 4.63
CA ASP A 349 17.59 1.42 5.03
C ASP A 349 16.44 1.91 5.92
N TYR A 350 15.27 2.07 5.31
CA TYR A 350 14.03 2.19 6.06
C TYR A 350 13.76 0.78 6.60
N GLU A 351 14.19 0.50 7.84
CA GLU A 351 13.84 -0.76 8.49
C GLU A 351 12.32 -0.89 8.52
N ASP A 352 11.80 -1.89 7.81
CA ASP A 352 10.37 -2.15 7.74
C ASP A 352 9.82 -2.39 9.16
N PRO A 353 8.64 -1.84 9.50
CA PRO A 353 8.00 -2.08 10.78
C PRO A 353 7.85 -3.58 11.09
N GLN A 354 8.21 -4.00 12.31
CA GLN A 354 8.22 -5.41 12.73
C GLN A 354 6.87 -6.13 12.54
N TRP A 355 5.73 -5.42 12.65
CA TRP A 355 4.40 -6.01 12.43
C TRP A 355 4.19 -6.49 10.98
N ILE A 356 4.86 -5.88 10.00
CA ILE A 356 4.79 -6.31 8.60
C ILE A 356 5.48 -7.67 8.41
N GLN A 357 6.51 -7.97 9.22
CA GLN A 357 7.10 -9.33 9.26
C GLN A 357 6.12 -10.35 9.85
N LYS A 358 5.37 -9.96 10.89
CA LYS A 358 4.36 -10.83 11.52
C LYS A 358 3.17 -11.16 10.59
N ILE A 359 2.76 -10.23 9.72
CA ILE A 359 1.68 -10.48 8.74
C ILE A 359 2.03 -11.59 7.74
N ALA A 360 3.30 -11.63 7.31
CA ALA A 360 3.78 -12.60 6.32
C ALA A 360 4.11 -13.98 6.92
N THR A 361 3.93 -14.17 8.24
CA THR A 361 4.27 -15.42 8.92
C THR A 361 3.33 -16.55 8.52
N ALA A 362 3.87 -17.77 8.33
CA ALA A 362 3.11 -18.95 7.95
C ALA A 362 1.89 -19.20 8.84
N GLN A 363 2.04 -19.08 10.16
CA GLN A 363 0.96 -19.27 11.12
C GLN A 363 -0.23 -18.34 10.86
N HIS A 364 0.01 -17.06 10.58
CA HIS A 364 -1.05 -16.09 10.35
C HIS A 364 -1.82 -16.42 9.06
N ILE A 365 -1.10 -16.72 7.98
CA ILE A 365 -1.71 -17.07 6.69
C ILE A 365 -2.51 -18.37 6.82
N THR A 366 -1.99 -19.39 7.52
CA THR A 366 -2.72 -20.64 7.77
C THR A 366 -4.01 -20.40 8.57
N ASN A 367 -3.96 -19.60 9.65
CA ASN A 367 -5.15 -19.27 10.43
C ASN A 367 -6.21 -18.55 9.59
N LEU A 368 -5.77 -17.62 8.74
CA LEU A 368 -6.63 -16.84 7.84
C LEU A 368 -7.28 -17.77 6.80
N LEU A 369 -6.49 -18.66 6.17
CA LEU A 369 -6.99 -19.66 5.22
C LEU A 369 -8.01 -20.59 5.88
N ASN A 370 -7.70 -21.17 7.04
CA ASN A 370 -8.59 -22.10 7.74
C ASN A 370 -9.97 -21.49 8.04
N TYR A 371 -10.03 -20.23 8.47
CA TYR A 371 -11.31 -19.56 8.72
C TYR A 371 -12.10 -19.33 7.43
N THR A 372 -11.43 -18.89 6.36
CA THR A 372 -12.07 -18.61 5.07
C THR A 372 -12.50 -19.87 4.31
N GLN A 373 -11.87 -21.02 4.54
CA GLN A 373 -12.23 -22.30 3.90
C GLN A 373 -13.70 -22.69 4.17
N SER A 374 -14.26 -22.29 5.31
CA SER A 374 -15.65 -22.59 5.66
C SER A 374 -16.67 -21.61 5.03
N GLN A 375 -16.21 -20.52 4.39
CA GLN A 375 -17.07 -19.40 4.00
C GLN A 375 -16.69 -18.84 2.61
N ALA A 376 -17.31 -19.39 1.55
CA ALA A 376 -17.04 -18.99 0.16
C ALA A 376 -17.24 -17.49 -0.12
N ILE A 377 -18.14 -16.83 0.60
CA ILE A 377 -18.45 -15.39 0.45
C ILE A 377 -17.21 -14.51 0.71
N LEU A 378 -16.27 -14.96 1.54
CA LEU A 378 -15.06 -14.22 1.90
C LEU A 378 -13.92 -14.33 0.87
N LEU A 379 -14.06 -15.23 -0.11
CA LEU A 379 -13.00 -15.52 -1.08
C LEU A 379 -12.52 -14.29 -1.88
N PRO A 380 -13.38 -13.36 -2.35
CA PRO A 380 -12.91 -12.17 -3.07
C PRO A 380 -12.09 -11.22 -2.19
N ASP A 381 -12.52 -11.03 -0.94
CA ASP A 381 -11.81 -10.18 0.02
C ASP A 381 -10.48 -10.80 0.45
N LEU A 382 -10.46 -12.13 0.62
CA LEU A 382 -9.25 -12.91 0.87
C LEU A 382 -8.24 -12.75 -0.28
N ALA A 383 -8.69 -12.93 -1.52
CA ALA A 383 -7.84 -12.80 -2.69
C ALA A 383 -7.25 -11.39 -2.79
N ALA A 384 -8.05 -10.35 -2.51
CA ALA A 384 -7.57 -8.98 -2.46
C ALA A 384 -6.51 -8.77 -1.37
N TYR A 385 -6.73 -9.32 -0.17
CA TYR A 385 -5.77 -9.24 0.94
C TYR A 385 -4.44 -9.92 0.59
N LEU A 386 -4.47 -11.18 0.14
CA LEU A 386 -3.28 -11.95 -0.24
C LEU A 386 -2.52 -11.27 -1.39
N PHE A 387 -3.22 -10.69 -2.36
CA PHE A 387 -2.61 -9.93 -3.44
C PHE A 387 -1.81 -8.73 -2.91
N VAL A 388 -2.39 -7.94 -2.00
CA VAL A 388 -1.73 -6.73 -1.48
C VAL A 388 -0.53 -7.08 -0.59
N VAL A 389 -0.65 -8.13 0.23
CA VAL A 389 0.47 -8.60 1.07
C VAL A 389 1.63 -9.12 0.21
N THR A 390 1.34 -9.87 -0.87
CA THR A 390 2.37 -10.39 -1.78
C THR A 390 2.98 -9.32 -2.71
N ALA A 391 2.24 -8.26 -3.04
CA ALA A 391 2.73 -7.17 -3.89
C ALA A 391 3.82 -6.31 -3.21
N LYS A 392 3.78 -6.19 -1.87
CA LYS A 392 4.72 -5.34 -1.12
C LYS A 392 6.13 -5.93 -0.98
N ARG A 393 6.25 -7.27 -0.86
CA ARG A 393 7.51 -7.92 -0.48
C ARG A 393 7.99 -8.96 -1.49
N PRO A 394 8.92 -8.63 -2.40
CA PRO A 394 9.49 -9.65 -3.30
C PRO A 394 10.21 -10.77 -2.53
N SER A 395 10.85 -10.48 -1.39
CA SER A 395 11.62 -11.45 -0.61
C SER A 395 10.76 -12.53 0.07
N SER A 396 9.61 -12.15 0.65
CA SER A 396 8.67 -13.10 1.25
C SER A 396 7.55 -13.55 0.31
N ARG A 397 7.48 -13.01 -0.93
CA ARG A 397 6.44 -13.38 -1.91
C ARG A 397 6.50 -14.86 -2.25
N VAL A 398 7.69 -15.42 -2.40
CA VAL A 398 7.85 -16.86 -2.68
C VAL A 398 7.40 -17.69 -1.47
N GLU A 399 7.82 -17.29 -0.26
CA GLU A 399 7.44 -17.97 0.98
C GLU A 399 5.92 -17.96 1.20
N ILE A 400 5.27 -16.80 1.10
CA ILE A 400 3.81 -16.66 1.21
C ILE A 400 3.08 -17.52 0.17
N ARG A 401 3.55 -17.52 -1.09
CA ARG A 401 2.95 -18.34 -2.15
C ARG A 401 3.12 -19.84 -1.84
N ASN A 402 4.30 -20.27 -1.37
CA ASN A 402 4.55 -21.64 -0.96
C ASN A 402 3.63 -22.05 0.20
N ILE A 403 3.49 -21.19 1.23
CA ILE A 403 2.59 -21.40 2.37
C ILE A 403 1.15 -21.54 1.89
N VAL A 404 0.69 -20.66 1.00
CA VAL A 404 -0.67 -20.69 0.46
C VAL A 404 -0.92 -21.98 -0.32
N LEU A 405 0.01 -22.41 -1.17
CA LEU A 405 -0.13 -23.67 -1.92
C LEU A 405 -0.09 -24.90 -1.03
N ALA A 406 0.83 -24.94 -0.05
CA ALA A 406 1.00 -26.08 0.86
C ALA A 406 -0.20 -26.27 1.80
N ASN A 407 -0.75 -25.19 2.38
CA ASN A 407 -1.87 -25.29 3.31
C ASN A 407 -3.22 -25.53 2.63
N SER A 408 -3.36 -25.10 1.38
CA SER A 408 -4.63 -25.25 0.66
C SER A 408 -4.71 -26.55 -0.15
N SER A 409 -3.63 -27.33 -0.26
CA SER A 409 -3.55 -28.50 -1.15
C SER A 409 -4.06 -28.19 -2.57
N GLY A 410 -3.86 -26.96 -3.03
CA GLY A 410 -4.39 -26.48 -4.32
C GLY A 410 -5.88 -26.09 -4.33
N ARG A 411 -6.65 -26.33 -3.26
CA ARG A 411 -8.09 -25.98 -3.20
C ARG A 411 -8.35 -24.49 -3.43
N LEU A 412 -7.54 -23.61 -2.82
CA LEU A 412 -7.70 -22.16 -3.02
C LEU A 412 -7.49 -21.76 -4.49
N VAL A 413 -6.57 -22.42 -5.20
CA VAL A 413 -6.32 -22.16 -6.63
C VAL A 413 -7.55 -22.57 -7.45
N GLY A 414 -8.11 -23.75 -7.16
CA GLY A 414 -9.35 -24.22 -7.77
C GLY A 414 -10.54 -23.31 -7.48
N ASP A 415 -10.75 -22.94 -6.22
CA ASP A 415 -11.86 -22.08 -5.77
C ASP A 415 -11.73 -20.67 -6.38
N LEU A 416 -10.53 -20.08 -6.39
CA LEU A 416 -10.25 -18.79 -7.02
C LEU A 416 -10.56 -18.80 -8.52
N TYR A 417 -10.25 -19.90 -9.21
CA TYR A 417 -10.62 -20.05 -10.61
C TYR A 417 -12.14 -20.20 -10.79
N ARG A 418 -12.74 -21.18 -10.11
CA ARG A 418 -14.15 -21.56 -10.29
C ARG A 418 -15.12 -20.44 -9.89
N GLU A 419 -14.90 -19.79 -8.76
CA GLU A 419 -15.84 -18.81 -8.19
C GLU A 419 -15.60 -17.38 -8.72
N ILE A 420 -14.35 -17.05 -9.08
CA ILE A 420 -13.99 -15.67 -9.45
C ILE A 420 -13.51 -15.59 -10.90
N VAL A 421 -12.36 -16.20 -11.23
CA VAL A 421 -11.66 -15.91 -12.49
C VAL A 421 -12.42 -16.40 -13.73
N ARG A 422 -13.05 -17.58 -13.65
CA ARG A 422 -13.85 -18.17 -14.73
C ARG A 422 -14.99 -17.25 -15.19
N HIS A 423 -15.56 -16.48 -14.26
CA HIS A 423 -16.68 -15.57 -14.51
C HIS A 423 -16.23 -14.14 -14.84
N LEU A 424 -14.93 -13.86 -14.89
CA LEU A 424 -14.45 -12.53 -15.23
C LEU A 424 -14.73 -12.21 -16.71
N PRO A 425 -15.19 -10.98 -17.03
CA PRO A 425 -15.35 -10.54 -18.41
C PRO A 425 -14.01 -10.40 -19.14
N LEU A 426 -12.91 -10.35 -18.38
CA LEU A 426 -11.55 -10.33 -18.90
C LEU A 426 -11.26 -11.57 -19.74
N GLY A 427 -10.95 -11.38 -21.03
CA GLY A 427 -10.56 -12.47 -21.94
C GLY A 427 -11.72 -13.26 -22.56
N GLN A 428 -12.97 -12.85 -22.35
CA GLN A 428 -14.15 -13.45 -23.00
C GLN A 428 -14.52 -12.68 -24.29
N GLU A 429 -15.03 -13.42 -25.29
CA GLU A 429 -15.00 -13.14 -26.74
C GLU A 429 -15.52 -11.77 -27.24
N GLU A 430 -16.30 -11.00 -26.46
CA GLU A 430 -16.93 -9.76 -26.95
C GLU A 430 -16.38 -8.44 -26.36
N SER A 431 -15.49 -8.47 -25.35
CA SER A 431 -15.07 -7.24 -24.64
C SER A 431 -13.62 -6.80 -24.88
N SER A 432 -12.96 -7.32 -25.92
CA SER A 432 -11.54 -7.08 -26.28
C SER A 432 -11.20 -5.62 -26.68
N LYS A 433 -12.11 -4.66 -26.52
CA LYS A 433 -11.86 -3.24 -26.74
C LYS A 433 -11.44 -2.55 -25.44
N ASN A 434 -10.11 -2.47 -25.30
CA ASN A 434 -9.37 -1.66 -24.34
C ASN A 434 -9.48 -2.12 -22.87
N ILE A 435 -8.72 -3.16 -22.52
CA ILE A 435 -8.61 -3.76 -21.17
C ILE A 435 -8.00 -2.78 -20.13
N TYR A 436 -7.50 -1.62 -20.57
CA TYR A 436 -6.88 -0.61 -19.71
C TYR A 436 -7.88 0.36 -19.03
N LYS A 437 -9.19 0.22 -19.23
CA LYS A 437 -10.20 1.09 -18.60
C LYS A 437 -10.33 0.85 -17.07
N SER A 438 -10.49 1.95 -16.32
CA SER A 438 -10.52 2.01 -14.84
C SER A 438 -11.52 1.07 -14.16
N VAL A 439 -12.68 0.80 -14.78
CA VAL A 439 -13.73 -0.09 -14.24
C VAL A 439 -13.25 -1.54 -14.09
N THR A 440 -12.28 -1.98 -14.91
CA THR A 440 -11.74 -3.34 -14.88
C THR A 440 -10.69 -3.53 -13.78
N SER A 441 -10.26 -2.46 -13.10
CA SER A 441 -9.16 -2.48 -12.13
C SER A 441 -9.35 -3.49 -10.99
N THR A 442 -10.59 -3.71 -10.53
CA THR A 442 -10.91 -4.65 -9.44
C THR A 442 -10.63 -6.10 -9.81
N HIS A 443 -10.83 -6.49 -11.08
CA HIS A 443 -10.71 -7.87 -11.56
C HIS A 443 -9.24 -8.34 -11.69
N TRP A 444 -8.31 -7.41 -11.83
CA TRP A 444 -6.89 -7.72 -12.01
C TRP A 444 -6.26 -8.40 -10.79
N ARG A 445 -6.71 -8.08 -9.57
CA ARG A 445 -6.13 -8.67 -8.33
C ARG A 445 -6.21 -10.20 -8.34
N SER A 446 -7.39 -10.73 -8.61
CA SER A 446 -7.67 -12.16 -8.54
C SER A 446 -6.99 -12.93 -9.67
N ILE A 447 -7.00 -12.40 -10.91
CA ILE A 447 -6.34 -13.09 -12.03
C ILE A 447 -4.81 -13.05 -11.92
N ILE A 448 -4.23 -11.95 -11.45
CA ILE A 448 -2.77 -11.88 -11.23
C ILE A 448 -2.36 -12.81 -10.10
N LEU A 449 -3.14 -12.85 -9.01
CA LEU A 449 -2.89 -13.77 -7.89
C LEU A 449 -3.01 -15.23 -8.35
N LEU A 450 -4.05 -15.57 -9.12
CA LEU A 450 -4.24 -16.92 -9.67
C LEU A 450 -3.06 -17.32 -10.57
N ALA A 451 -2.67 -16.46 -11.51
CA ALA A 451 -1.56 -16.72 -12.41
C ALA A 451 -0.24 -16.91 -11.67
N ASP A 452 0.01 -16.12 -10.62
CA ASP A 452 1.17 -16.30 -9.75
C ASP A 452 1.10 -17.65 -9.01
N LEU A 453 0.01 -17.97 -8.33
CA LEU A 453 -0.11 -19.23 -7.58
C LEU A 453 0.00 -20.44 -8.50
N TYR A 454 -0.67 -20.41 -9.65
CA TYR A 454 -0.66 -21.51 -10.59
C TYR A 454 0.68 -21.66 -11.32
N SER A 455 1.38 -20.57 -11.64
CA SER A 455 2.76 -20.66 -12.18
C SER A 455 3.69 -21.38 -11.22
N LEU A 456 3.57 -21.12 -9.90
CA LEU A 456 4.38 -21.81 -8.90
C LEU A 456 3.97 -23.29 -8.75
N ALA A 457 2.68 -23.59 -8.81
CA ALA A 457 2.21 -24.97 -8.84
C ALA A 457 2.79 -25.71 -10.07
N LEU A 458 2.76 -25.09 -11.24
CA LEU A 458 3.35 -25.63 -12.48
C LEU A 458 4.87 -25.78 -12.42
N GLU A 459 5.58 -24.99 -11.62
CA GLU A 459 7.04 -25.13 -11.44
C GLU A 459 7.40 -26.26 -10.46
N THR A 460 6.51 -26.55 -9.50
CA THR A 460 6.77 -27.51 -8.41
C THR A 460 6.19 -28.90 -8.66
N MET A 461 5.12 -28.99 -9.45
CA MET A 461 4.45 -30.22 -9.86
C MET A 461 5.23 -30.91 -10.98
N ASP A 462 5.30 -32.24 -11.01
CA ASP A 462 5.85 -32.97 -12.15
C ASP A 462 4.78 -33.22 -13.25
N ASP A 463 5.12 -33.93 -14.32
CA ASP A 463 4.15 -34.22 -15.39
C ASP A 463 3.11 -35.25 -14.91
N ASP A 464 3.51 -36.26 -14.14
CA ASP A 464 2.60 -37.31 -13.62
C ASP A 464 1.55 -36.75 -12.65
N GLU A 465 1.92 -35.79 -11.81
CA GLU A 465 1.03 -35.08 -10.89
C GLU A 465 0.07 -34.13 -11.62
N PHE A 466 0.53 -33.55 -12.75
CA PHE A 466 -0.26 -32.65 -13.58
C PHE A 466 -1.33 -33.39 -14.38
N PHE A 467 -0.95 -34.53 -14.98
CA PHE A 467 -1.81 -35.39 -15.80
C PHE A 467 -2.53 -36.50 -15.00
N GLY A 468 -2.25 -36.62 -13.70
CA GLY A 468 -2.59 -37.79 -12.89
C GLY A 468 -4.04 -38.25 -12.97
N GLU A 469 -4.27 -39.31 -13.75
CA GLU A 469 -5.50 -40.12 -13.85
C GLU A 469 -5.34 -41.50 -13.15
N ALA A 470 -4.35 -41.66 -12.28
CA ALA A 470 -4.12 -42.96 -11.63
C ALA A 470 -5.22 -43.28 -10.59
N PRO A 471 -5.87 -44.46 -10.64
CA PRO A 471 -6.90 -44.84 -9.68
C PRO A 471 -6.30 -44.91 -8.26
N GLY A 472 -6.72 -43.98 -7.40
CA GLY A 472 -6.24 -43.83 -6.02
C GLY A 472 -5.28 -42.66 -5.80
N SER A 473 -4.82 -41.96 -6.86
CA SER A 473 -4.13 -40.68 -6.74
C SER A 473 -5.17 -39.56 -6.71
N HIS A 474 -5.33 -38.91 -5.55
CA HIS A 474 -6.01 -37.61 -5.53
C HIS A 474 -5.10 -36.64 -6.32
N GLY A 475 -5.47 -36.35 -7.58
CA GLY A 475 -4.70 -35.48 -8.46
C GLY A 475 -4.23 -34.23 -7.73
N ARG A 476 -2.91 -33.99 -7.74
CA ARG A 476 -2.30 -32.82 -7.10
C ARG A 476 -2.52 -31.55 -7.92
N ASN A 477 -2.98 -31.69 -9.16
CA ASN A 477 -3.40 -30.56 -9.99
C ASN A 477 -4.67 -29.88 -9.41
N PRO A 478 -4.60 -28.60 -9.02
CA PRO A 478 -5.76 -27.89 -8.47
C PRO A 478 -6.89 -27.68 -9.49
N LEU A 479 -6.58 -27.72 -10.79
CA LEU A 479 -7.52 -27.50 -11.89
C LEU A 479 -7.66 -28.78 -12.71
N THR A 480 -8.87 -29.11 -13.16
CA THR A 480 -9.06 -30.21 -14.12
C THR A 480 -8.46 -29.84 -15.48
N LEU A 481 -8.13 -30.82 -16.33
CA LEU A 481 -7.59 -30.54 -17.67
C LEU A 481 -8.53 -29.65 -18.51
N GLU A 482 -9.85 -29.82 -18.36
CA GLU A 482 -10.87 -28.97 -18.98
C GLU A 482 -10.83 -27.53 -18.43
N GLU A 483 -10.65 -27.37 -17.12
CA GLU A 483 -10.51 -26.06 -16.48
C GLU A 483 -9.22 -25.36 -16.93
N VAL A 484 -8.11 -26.10 -17.06
CA VAL A 484 -6.85 -25.59 -17.60
C VAL A 484 -7.01 -25.18 -19.07
N ALA A 485 -7.73 -25.95 -19.86
CA ALA A 485 -8.05 -25.59 -21.25
C ALA A 485 -8.80 -24.26 -21.31
N ALA A 486 -9.92 -24.11 -20.56
CA ALA A 486 -10.68 -22.88 -20.53
C ALA A 486 -9.87 -21.68 -19.99
N PHE A 487 -9.08 -21.89 -18.93
CA PHE A 487 -8.24 -20.84 -18.35
C PHE A 487 -7.14 -20.39 -19.32
N SER A 488 -6.53 -21.31 -20.05
CA SER A 488 -5.47 -20.99 -21.02
C SER A 488 -5.99 -20.16 -22.20
N VAL A 489 -7.22 -20.39 -22.68
CA VAL A 489 -7.86 -19.51 -23.68
C VAL A 489 -8.09 -18.11 -23.12
N GLN A 490 -8.62 -18.02 -21.90
CA GLN A 490 -8.85 -16.72 -21.24
C GLN A 490 -7.54 -15.96 -21.06
N LEU A 491 -6.48 -16.63 -20.58
CA LEU A 491 -5.14 -16.05 -20.46
C LEU A 491 -4.57 -15.63 -21.81
N LEU A 492 -4.70 -16.47 -22.85
CA LEU A 492 -4.22 -16.17 -24.19
C LEU A 492 -4.86 -14.90 -24.74
N ASN A 493 -6.19 -14.75 -24.61
CA ASN A 493 -6.92 -13.57 -25.04
C ASN A 493 -6.48 -12.30 -24.30
N ILE A 494 -6.24 -12.41 -22.99
CA ILE A 494 -5.76 -11.28 -22.16
C ILE A 494 -4.33 -10.91 -22.53
N VAL A 495 -3.42 -11.87 -22.60
CA VAL A 495 -2.00 -11.65 -22.94
C VAL A 495 -1.88 -11.08 -24.35
N PHE A 496 -2.61 -11.64 -25.32
CA PHE A 496 -2.68 -11.10 -26.67
C PHE A 496 -3.13 -9.64 -26.66
N SER A 497 -4.23 -9.33 -25.98
CA SER A 497 -4.76 -7.97 -25.90
C SER A 497 -3.81 -7.01 -25.19
N LEU A 498 -3.11 -7.46 -24.14
CA LEU A 498 -2.10 -6.64 -23.46
C LEU A 498 -0.95 -6.25 -24.40
N TYR A 499 -0.52 -7.14 -25.28
CA TYR A 499 0.52 -6.84 -26.26
C TYR A 499 -0.01 -6.09 -27.48
N TRP A 500 -1.22 -6.39 -27.94
CA TRP A 500 -1.85 -5.78 -29.12
C TRP A 500 -2.31 -4.34 -28.89
N TRP A 501 -2.77 -4.00 -27.69
CA TRP A 501 -3.26 -2.66 -27.37
C TRP A 501 -2.22 -1.78 -26.64
N TYR A 502 -0.96 -2.21 -26.56
CA TYR A 502 0.08 -1.46 -25.83
C TYR A 502 0.42 -0.11 -26.47
N SER A 503 0.36 -0.02 -27.80
CA SER A 503 0.79 1.16 -28.54
C SER A 503 -0.18 2.34 -28.40
N GLU A 504 -1.48 2.08 -28.25
CA GLU A 504 -2.51 3.13 -28.09
C GLU A 504 -2.36 3.88 -26.75
N ARG A 505 -1.73 3.26 -25.74
CA ARG A 505 -1.41 3.92 -24.46
C ARG A 505 -0.23 4.88 -24.56
N ARG A 506 0.71 4.65 -25.49
CA ARG A 506 1.98 5.42 -25.56
C ARG A 506 1.88 6.63 -26.49
N SER A 507 0.89 6.69 -27.39
CA SER A 507 0.68 7.83 -28.30
C SER A 507 0.16 9.09 -27.60
N ASP A 508 -0.39 8.98 -26.39
CA ASP A 508 -0.97 10.12 -25.65
C ASP A 508 -0.03 10.74 -24.59
N SER A 509 1.16 10.15 -24.35
CA SER A 509 2.07 10.59 -23.28
C SER A 509 3.36 11.17 -23.86
N ASP A 510 3.36 12.49 -24.04
CA ASP A 510 4.52 13.31 -24.41
C ASP A 510 5.66 13.19 -23.38
N ASP A 511 6.90 13.21 -23.86
CA ASP A 511 8.14 12.94 -23.11
C ASP A 511 8.35 13.89 -21.92
N SER A 512 7.89 13.49 -20.74
CA SER A 512 8.23 14.12 -19.47
C SER A 512 8.57 13.05 -18.44
N GLU A 513 9.78 13.16 -17.87
CA GLU A 513 10.39 12.25 -16.89
C GLU A 513 9.63 12.13 -15.55
N GLU A 514 8.47 12.79 -15.40
CA GLU A 514 7.63 12.76 -14.19
C GLU A 514 6.57 11.64 -14.18
N ASN A 515 6.46 10.82 -15.23
CA ASN A 515 5.33 9.88 -15.41
C ASN A 515 5.52 8.44 -14.90
N GLU A 516 6.54 8.14 -14.09
CA GLU A 516 6.69 6.82 -13.43
C GLU A 516 5.47 6.44 -12.54
N ILE A 517 4.68 7.43 -12.12
CA ILE A 517 3.48 7.23 -11.28
C ILE A 517 2.31 6.61 -12.08
N SER A 518 2.33 6.68 -13.42
CA SER A 518 1.20 6.23 -14.28
C SER A 518 1.31 4.80 -14.82
N ASP A 519 2.36 4.04 -14.48
CA ASP A 519 2.57 2.69 -15.05
C ASP A 519 1.85 1.56 -14.28
N HIS A 520 1.07 1.91 -13.25
CA HIS A 520 0.29 0.98 -12.45
C HIS A 520 -1.12 0.73 -13.00
N VAL A 521 -1.68 -0.45 -12.70
CA VAL A 521 -3.04 -0.83 -13.11
C VAL A 521 -4.09 0.10 -12.49
N SER A 522 -3.99 0.38 -11.19
CA SER A 522 -4.79 1.39 -10.48
C SER A 522 -4.25 1.69 -9.08
N LEU A 523 -4.77 2.74 -8.43
CA LEU A 523 -4.54 3.05 -7.00
C LEU A 523 -4.93 1.91 -6.04
N GLY A 524 -5.70 0.93 -6.51
CA GLY A 524 -6.08 -0.26 -5.75
C GLY A 524 -5.34 -1.53 -6.16
N VAL A 525 -4.50 -1.48 -7.21
CA VAL A 525 -3.73 -2.61 -7.74
C VAL A 525 -2.30 -2.13 -8.01
N TYR A 526 -1.44 -2.26 -7.00
CA TYR A 526 -0.03 -1.87 -7.04
C TYR A 526 0.83 -2.88 -7.81
N CYS A 527 0.49 -3.08 -9.08
CA CYS A 527 1.24 -3.89 -10.04
C CYS A 527 1.43 -3.04 -11.29
N SER A 528 2.66 -2.98 -11.83
CA SER A 528 2.89 -2.30 -13.11
C SER A 528 2.32 -3.11 -14.26
N TRP A 529 1.91 -2.46 -15.36
CA TRP A 529 1.43 -3.17 -16.54
C TRP A 529 2.49 -4.12 -17.13
N THR A 530 3.77 -3.77 -16.98
CA THR A 530 4.91 -4.64 -17.28
C THR A 530 4.90 -5.92 -16.44
N ALA A 531 4.77 -5.79 -15.11
CA ALA A 531 4.72 -6.94 -14.20
C ALA A 531 3.47 -7.80 -14.43
N VAL A 532 2.32 -7.20 -14.76
CA VAL A 532 1.11 -7.96 -15.13
C VAL A 532 1.37 -8.83 -16.35
N ARG A 533 1.97 -8.26 -17.42
CA ARG A 533 2.30 -9.02 -18.63
C ARG A 533 3.22 -10.19 -18.34
N GLU A 534 4.30 -9.96 -17.59
CA GLU A 534 5.26 -11.01 -17.27
C GLU A 534 4.65 -12.14 -16.45
N LYS A 535 3.80 -11.83 -15.47
CA LYS A 535 3.14 -12.84 -14.63
C LYS A 535 2.15 -13.68 -15.42
N LEU A 536 1.27 -13.05 -16.20
CA LEU A 536 0.30 -13.77 -17.03
C LEU A 536 0.98 -14.57 -18.13
N LEU A 537 2.01 -14.00 -18.77
CA LEU A 537 2.78 -14.69 -19.80
C LEU A 537 3.54 -15.91 -19.24
N ARG A 538 4.13 -15.80 -18.05
CA ARG A 538 4.80 -16.92 -17.37
C ARG A 538 3.82 -18.07 -17.14
N CYS A 539 2.63 -17.77 -16.63
CA CYS A 539 1.58 -18.77 -16.41
C CYS A 539 1.16 -19.44 -17.73
N LEU A 540 0.87 -18.64 -18.75
CA LEU A 540 0.47 -19.14 -20.07
C LEU A 540 1.55 -20.04 -20.70
N SER A 541 2.81 -19.60 -20.64
CA SER A 541 3.95 -20.36 -21.16
C SER A 541 4.19 -21.66 -20.40
N GLY A 542 3.96 -21.66 -19.08
CA GLY A 542 4.00 -22.86 -18.25
C GLY A 542 2.99 -23.91 -18.71
N ILE A 543 1.73 -23.50 -18.94
CA ILE A 543 0.67 -24.39 -19.46
C ILE A 543 1.04 -24.92 -20.85
N HIS A 544 1.45 -24.03 -21.77
CA HIS A 544 1.87 -24.40 -23.12
C HIS A 544 3.04 -25.39 -23.11
N THR A 545 3.98 -25.25 -22.18
CA THR A 545 5.11 -26.19 -22.05
C THR A 545 4.65 -27.58 -21.66
N ARG A 546 3.60 -27.71 -20.82
CA ARG A 546 3.01 -29.02 -20.48
C ARG A 546 2.35 -29.68 -21.69
N ASP A 547 1.56 -28.91 -22.44
CA ASP A 547 0.91 -29.40 -23.65
C ASP A 547 1.94 -29.80 -24.73
N CYS A 548 3.09 -29.13 -24.80
CA CYS A 548 4.18 -29.53 -25.69
C CYS A 548 4.84 -30.86 -25.31
N ARG A 549 4.86 -31.22 -24.03
CA ARG A 549 5.45 -32.49 -23.55
C ARG A 549 4.48 -33.65 -23.76
N GLN A 550 3.24 -33.45 -23.36
CA GLN A 550 2.16 -34.40 -23.54
C GLN A 550 0.89 -33.62 -23.95
N PRO A 551 0.48 -33.71 -25.22
CA PRO A 551 -0.68 -32.99 -25.73
C PRO A 551 -1.96 -33.44 -25.00
N PHE A 552 -2.69 -32.47 -24.45
CA PHE A 552 -4.00 -32.69 -23.82
C PHE A 552 -5.07 -31.73 -24.36
N LEU A 553 -4.66 -30.74 -25.15
CA LEU A 553 -5.54 -29.75 -25.77
C LEU A 553 -5.84 -30.13 -27.23
N ILE A 554 -6.99 -29.68 -27.72
CA ILE A 554 -7.40 -29.92 -29.11
C ILE A 554 -6.51 -29.16 -30.10
N LEU A 555 -6.39 -29.71 -31.31
CA LEU A 555 -5.62 -29.06 -32.37
C LEU A 555 -6.20 -27.67 -32.68
N GLY A 556 -5.34 -26.65 -32.67
CA GLY A 556 -5.74 -25.26 -32.91
C GLY A 556 -6.15 -24.47 -31.67
N HIS A 557 -6.16 -25.09 -30.48
CA HIS A 557 -6.46 -24.43 -29.20
C HIS A 557 -5.66 -23.15 -28.94
N TRP A 558 -4.38 -23.15 -29.31
CA TRP A 558 -3.47 -22.03 -29.11
C TRP A 558 -3.57 -20.92 -30.17
N LEU A 559 -4.25 -21.17 -31.29
CA LEU A 559 -4.27 -20.25 -32.41
C LEU A 559 -5.24 -19.10 -32.16
N ILE A 560 -4.79 -17.88 -32.41
CA ILE A 560 -5.65 -16.70 -32.29
C ILE A 560 -6.50 -16.58 -33.55
N GLY A 561 -7.76 -16.15 -33.37
CA GLY A 561 -8.81 -16.15 -34.39
C GLY A 561 -8.41 -15.60 -35.76
N SER A 562 -9.06 -16.12 -36.80
CA SER A 562 -8.84 -15.89 -38.23
C SER A 562 -9.05 -14.45 -38.72
N GLN A 563 -9.43 -13.51 -37.85
CA GLN A 563 -9.65 -12.10 -38.18
C GLN A 563 -8.34 -11.29 -38.31
N LEU A 564 -7.21 -11.84 -37.87
CA LEU A 564 -5.90 -11.20 -38.04
C LEU A 564 -5.30 -11.60 -39.39
N GLY A 565 -4.99 -10.61 -40.23
CA GLY A 565 -4.30 -10.88 -41.51
C GLY A 565 -2.88 -11.41 -41.28
N MET A 566 -2.66 -12.72 -41.37
CA MET A 566 -1.37 -13.37 -41.08
C MET A 566 -0.21 -12.82 -41.93
N ASN A 567 -0.49 -12.38 -43.15
CA ASN A 567 0.50 -11.75 -44.03
C ASN A 567 1.10 -10.47 -43.41
N SER A 568 0.34 -9.75 -42.59
CA SER A 568 0.85 -8.54 -41.94
C SER A 568 1.92 -8.83 -40.88
N PHE A 569 1.97 -10.04 -40.33
CA PHE A 569 3.06 -10.49 -39.45
C PHE A 569 4.35 -10.76 -40.25
N ILE A 570 4.22 -11.30 -41.46
CA ILE A 570 5.34 -11.53 -42.38
C ILE A 570 5.98 -10.19 -42.77
N GLU A 571 5.16 -9.23 -43.19
CA GLU A 571 5.62 -7.88 -43.55
C GLU A 571 6.33 -7.18 -42.38
N ALA A 572 5.73 -7.23 -41.18
CA ALA A 572 6.32 -6.61 -40.00
C ALA A 572 7.70 -7.19 -39.65
N ALA A 573 7.87 -8.51 -39.73
CA ALA A 573 9.15 -9.18 -39.46
C ALA A 573 10.23 -8.80 -40.48
N ILE A 574 9.90 -8.77 -41.78
CA ILE A 574 10.83 -8.39 -42.85
C ILE A 574 11.30 -6.94 -42.66
N ILE A 575 10.37 -6.04 -42.37
CA ILE A 575 10.67 -4.61 -42.24
C ILE A 575 11.53 -4.32 -40.99
N GLN A 576 11.30 -5.03 -39.88
CA GLN A 576 12.16 -4.93 -38.70
C GLN A 576 13.60 -5.32 -39.03
N GLU A 577 13.79 -6.45 -39.72
CA GLU A 577 15.12 -6.96 -40.09
C GLU A 577 15.85 -6.02 -41.06
N GLN A 578 15.13 -5.46 -42.03
CA GLN A 578 15.66 -4.43 -42.93
C GLN A 578 16.11 -3.19 -42.16
N ARG A 579 15.39 -2.74 -41.13
CA ARG A 579 15.82 -1.61 -40.29
C ARG A 579 17.07 -1.92 -39.47
N SER A 580 17.17 -3.12 -38.91
CA SER A 580 18.36 -3.55 -38.16
C SER A 580 19.62 -3.63 -39.04
N SER A 581 19.47 -3.88 -40.35
CA SER A 581 20.58 -4.00 -41.31
C SER A 581 20.96 -2.69 -42.03
N VAL A 582 20.14 -1.64 -41.95
CA VAL A 582 20.37 -0.33 -42.61
C VAL A 582 21.43 0.54 -41.92
N THR A 583 21.97 0.16 -40.76
CA THR A 583 23.14 0.83 -40.16
C THR A 583 24.40 0.79 -41.04
N CYS A 584 24.43 0.03 -42.15
CA CYS A 584 25.60 -0.09 -43.02
C CYS A 584 25.35 0.13 -44.54
N SER A 585 24.17 0.59 -44.99
CA SER A 585 23.99 0.89 -46.42
C SER A 585 23.17 2.15 -46.69
N SER A 586 23.67 2.95 -47.62
CA SER A 586 23.17 4.25 -48.08
C SER A 586 21.90 4.15 -48.93
N GLN A 587 20.88 3.43 -48.47
CA GLN A 587 19.53 3.48 -49.04
C GLN A 587 18.62 4.29 -48.12
N THR A 588 18.02 5.34 -48.67
CA THR A 588 17.06 6.18 -47.96
C THR A 588 15.96 5.31 -47.36
N PRO A 589 15.76 5.32 -46.02
CA PRO A 589 14.72 4.51 -45.40
C PRO A 589 13.37 4.92 -46.00
N ARG A 590 12.57 3.95 -46.46
CA ARG A 590 11.14 4.20 -46.71
C ARG A 590 10.60 4.92 -45.48
N ARG A 591 10.05 6.14 -45.66
CA ARG A 591 9.41 6.89 -44.58
C ARG A 591 8.16 6.12 -44.17
N ILE A 592 8.30 5.23 -43.19
CA ILE A 592 7.18 4.55 -42.52
C ILE A 592 6.53 5.60 -41.62
N THR A 593 5.22 5.78 -41.74
CA THR A 593 4.47 6.67 -40.84
C THR A 593 4.48 6.09 -39.42
N ASP A 594 4.37 6.94 -38.40
CA ASP A 594 4.40 6.50 -37.00
C ASP A 594 3.30 5.46 -36.70
N ASP A 595 2.12 5.62 -37.31
CA ASP A 595 1.00 4.66 -37.21
C ASP A 595 1.35 3.29 -37.80
N GLN A 596 1.99 3.26 -38.97
CA GLN A 596 2.43 2.01 -39.60
C GLN A 596 3.49 1.32 -38.74
N TRP A 597 4.42 2.08 -38.16
CA TRP A 597 5.45 1.55 -37.30
C TRP A 597 4.88 1.00 -35.98
N ASN A 598 3.93 1.71 -35.38
CA ASN A 598 3.21 1.26 -34.19
C ASN A 598 2.47 -0.06 -34.45
N SER A 599 1.72 -0.13 -35.56
CA SER A 599 1.04 -1.34 -36.01
C SER A 599 2.01 -2.53 -36.21
N MET A 600 3.21 -2.29 -36.72
CA MET A 600 4.26 -3.31 -36.86
C MET A 600 4.82 -3.76 -35.50
N ARG A 601 5.14 -2.82 -34.61
CA ARG A 601 5.68 -3.13 -33.27
C ARG A 601 4.77 -4.06 -32.46
N LEU A 602 3.46 -3.89 -32.58
CA LEU A 602 2.47 -4.75 -31.93
C LEU A 602 2.59 -6.21 -32.39
N ARG A 603 2.71 -6.42 -33.71
CA ARG A 603 2.89 -7.75 -34.32
C ARG A 603 4.20 -8.41 -33.93
N LEU A 604 5.28 -7.62 -33.92
CA LEU A 604 6.61 -8.06 -33.49
C LEU A 604 6.62 -8.45 -32.00
N SER A 605 5.86 -7.73 -31.18
CA SER A 605 5.71 -8.06 -29.76
C SER A 605 5.00 -9.41 -29.57
N ILE A 606 3.97 -9.71 -30.35
CA ILE A 606 3.31 -11.03 -30.32
C ILE A 606 4.28 -12.13 -30.77
N LEU A 607 4.98 -11.93 -31.91
CA LEU A 607 5.95 -12.90 -32.41
C LEU A 607 7.05 -13.20 -31.39
N LYS A 608 7.48 -12.20 -30.63
CA LYS A 608 8.51 -12.37 -29.60
C LYS A 608 8.02 -13.13 -28.36
N HIS A 609 6.80 -12.85 -27.88
CA HIS A 609 6.35 -13.32 -26.56
C HIS A 609 5.40 -14.50 -26.62
N ILE A 610 4.57 -14.63 -27.66
CA ILE A 610 3.60 -15.72 -27.84
C ILE A 610 3.61 -16.24 -29.29
N PRO A 611 4.76 -16.70 -29.80
CA PRO A 611 4.86 -17.18 -31.18
C PRO A 611 3.94 -18.38 -31.46
N PHE A 612 3.68 -19.22 -30.45
CA PHE A 612 2.80 -20.39 -30.55
C PHE A 612 1.37 -20.05 -31.00
N ALA A 613 0.94 -18.80 -30.77
CA ALA A 613 -0.36 -18.29 -31.18
C ALA A 613 -0.51 -18.05 -32.69
N ILE A 614 0.60 -18.02 -33.42
CA ILE A 614 0.65 -17.81 -34.87
C ILE A 614 0.68 -19.19 -35.56
N PRO A 615 -0.08 -19.41 -36.65
CA PRO A 615 -0.04 -20.67 -37.40
C PRO A 615 1.39 -21.07 -37.82
N PHE A 616 1.67 -22.37 -37.78
CA PHE A 616 2.99 -22.92 -38.13
C PHE A 616 3.46 -22.48 -39.51
N GLU A 617 2.60 -22.59 -40.52
CA GLU A 617 2.90 -22.18 -41.90
C GLU A 617 3.33 -20.71 -42.00
N THR A 618 2.67 -19.83 -41.24
CA THR A 618 3.04 -18.41 -41.18
C THR A 618 4.43 -18.22 -40.56
N ARG A 619 4.74 -18.95 -39.48
CA ARG A 619 6.08 -18.89 -38.85
C ARG A 619 7.18 -19.42 -39.77
N VAL A 620 6.92 -20.52 -40.49
CA VAL A 620 7.85 -21.06 -41.50
C VAL A 620 8.06 -20.04 -42.62
N SER A 621 6.99 -19.41 -43.11
CA SER A 621 7.09 -18.36 -44.12
C SER A 621 7.93 -17.18 -43.62
N ILE A 622 7.71 -16.69 -42.39
CA ILE A 622 8.54 -15.65 -41.77
C ILE A 622 10.02 -16.08 -41.79
N PHE A 623 10.32 -17.29 -41.33
CA PHE A 623 11.68 -17.80 -41.28
C PHE A 623 12.34 -17.91 -42.67
N GLN A 624 11.61 -18.42 -43.67
CA GLN A 624 12.07 -18.49 -45.06
C GLN A 624 12.39 -17.09 -45.62
N HIS A 625 11.56 -16.09 -45.34
CA HIS A 625 11.81 -14.71 -45.75
C HIS A 625 13.04 -14.11 -45.06
N LEU A 626 13.25 -14.40 -43.77
CA LEU A 626 14.45 -13.98 -43.05
C LEU A 626 15.72 -14.62 -43.63
N ILE A 627 15.68 -15.92 -43.96
CA ILE A 627 16.79 -16.60 -44.66
C ILE A 627 17.04 -15.95 -46.02
N ALA A 628 15.99 -15.67 -46.81
CA ALA A 628 16.14 -15.04 -48.12
C ALA A 628 16.75 -13.63 -48.01
N ASN A 629 16.32 -12.83 -47.04
CA ASN A 629 16.88 -11.50 -46.79
C ASN A 629 18.34 -11.57 -46.33
N ASN A 630 18.67 -12.50 -45.44
CA ASN A 630 20.04 -12.74 -44.99
C ASN A 630 20.94 -13.16 -46.16
N ARG A 631 20.49 -14.08 -47.02
CA ARG A 631 21.19 -14.45 -48.27
C ARG A 631 21.46 -13.23 -49.16
N VAL A 632 20.52 -12.29 -49.28
CA VAL A 632 20.70 -11.06 -50.08
C VAL A 632 21.73 -10.11 -49.47
N LEU A 633 21.78 -9.98 -48.14
CA LEU A 633 22.79 -9.16 -47.44
C LEU A 633 24.20 -9.72 -47.63
N HIS A 634 24.35 -11.04 -47.47
CA HIS A 634 25.61 -11.75 -47.66
C HIS A 634 25.95 -11.96 -49.15
N ARG A 635 25.04 -11.63 -50.07
CA ARG A 635 25.22 -11.62 -51.54
C ARG A 635 26.14 -10.50 -52.04
N SER A 636 26.56 -9.59 -51.18
CA SER A 636 27.54 -8.54 -51.52
C SER A 636 28.90 -9.12 -51.97
N THR A 637 29.20 -10.38 -51.63
CA THR A 637 30.29 -11.16 -52.22
C THR A 637 30.02 -11.60 -53.68
N GLU A 638 28.76 -11.77 -54.10
CA GLU A 638 28.40 -12.15 -55.48
C GLU A 638 28.41 -10.95 -56.45
N ARG A 639 28.23 -9.70 -56.02
CA ARG A 639 28.29 -8.55 -56.94
C ARG A 639 29.69 -8.29 -57.49
N LEU A 640 30.74 -8.70 -56.78
CA LEU A 640 32.10 -8.75 -57.31
C LEU A 640 32.29 -9.90 -58.34
N ASN A 641 31.37 -10.87 -58.36
CA ASN A 641 31.40 -12.06 -59.22
C ASN A 641 30.58 -11.90 -60.53
N ALA A 642 30.05 -10.71 -60.83
CA ALA A 642 29.33 -10.41 -62.08
C ALA A 642 30.21 -10.55 -63.36
N PHE A 643 31.50 -10.82 -63.21
CA PHE A 643 32.43 -11.17 -64.29
C PHE A 643 32.52 -12.69 -64.59
N GLY A 644 31.58 -13.51 -64.10
CA GLY A 644 31.42 -14.90 -64.58
C GLY A 644 32.18 -15.97 -63.81
N HIS A 645 32.61 -15.70 -62.58
CA HIS A 645 33.17 -16.72 -61.68
C HIS A 645 32.24 -16.93 -60.48
N ASP A 646 31.44 -18.00 -60.51
CA ASP A 646 30.69 -18.50 -59.34
C ASP A 646 31.70 -19.06 -58.32
N GLN A 647 32.43 -18.19 -57.62
CA GLN A 647 33.37 -18.57 -56.56
C GLN A 647 32.60 -18.85 -55.26
N ARG A 648 31.88 -19.96 -55.23
CA ARG A 648 31.45 -20.56 -53.96
C ARG A 648 32.70 -21.03 -53.23
N GLN A 649 32.74 -20.80 -51.93
CA GLN A 649 33.89 -21.23 -51.14
C GLN A 649 33.88 -22.76 -51.05
N LYS A 650 34.85 -23.39 -51.72
CA LYS A 650 35.00 -24.85 -51.79
C LYS A 650 35.61 -25.39 -50.51
N VAL A 651 34.91 -26.31 -49.86
CA VAL A 651 35.36 -27.02 -48.67
C VAL A 651 35.59 -28.48 -49.03
N LYS A 652 36.85 -28.89 -49.08
CA LYS A 652 37.23 -30.28 -49.37
C LYS A 652 37.17 -31.12 -48.10
N ILE A 653 36.41 -32.22 -48.15
CA ILE A 653 36.21 -33.13 -47.03
C ILE A 653 36.51 -34.54 -47.51
N ARG A 654 37.39 -35.26 -46.81
CA ARG A 654 37.65 -36.65 -47.17
C ARG A 654 36.52 -37.56 -46.70
N ARG A 655 36.13 -38.52 -47.54
CA ARG A 655 35.00 -39.43 -47.30
C ARG A 655 35.19 -40.32 -46.07
N ASP A 656 36.43 -40.68 -45.78
CA ASP A 656 36.84 -41.48 -44.62
C ASP A 656 36.89 -40.67 -43.31
N ALA A 657 36.93 -39.34 -43.38
CA ALA A 657 37.14 -38.45 -42.24
C ALA A 657 36.11 -37.31 -42.15
N VAL A 658 34.88 -37.51 -42.64
CA VAL A 658 33.84 -36.47 -42.77
C VAL A 658 33.64 -35.62 -41.51
N ALA A 659 33.58 -36.26 -40.34
CA ALA A 659 33.34 -35.54 -39.08
C ALA A 659 34.55 -34.69 -38.64
N ARG A 660 35.77 -35.22 -38.76
CA ARG A 660 37.01 -34.52 -38.36
C ARG A 660 37.34 -33.41 -39.35
N ASP A 661 37.36 -33.73 -40.63
CA ASP A 661 37.62 -32.76 -41.70
C ASP A 661 36.53 -31.69 -41.76
N GLY A 662 35.26 -32.05 -41.50
CA GLY A 662 34.17 -31.09 -41.36
C GLY A 662 34.39 -30.13 -40.19
N TYR A 663 34.78 -30.63 -39.02
CA TYR A 663 35.08 -29.78 -37.86
C TYR A 663 36.21 -28.78 -38.15
N ASP A 664 37.33 -29.27 -38.69
CA ASP A 664 38.52 -28.44 -38.95
C ASP A 664 38.28 -27.41 -40.06
N ARG A 665 37.57 -27.81 -41.13
CA ARG A 665 37.41 -26.99 -42.33
C ARG A 665 36.24 -26.01 -42.24
N PHE A 666 35.14 -26.34 -41.57
CA PHE A 666 34.01 -25.41 -41.38
C PHE A 666 34.22 -24.44 -40.20
N PHE A 667 35.31 -24.56 -39.45
CA PHE A 667 35.66 -23.61 -38.40
C PHE A 667 36.11 -22.25 -38.96
N SER A 668 36.88 -22.24 -40.05
CA SER A 668 37.48 -21.03 -40.63
C SER A 668 36.66 -20.39 -41.77
N VAL A 669 35.43 -20.86 -42.00
CA VAL A 669 34.62 -20.51 -43.17
C VAL A 669 33.36 -19.73 -42.75
N ASP A 670 32.95 -18.75 -43.55
CA ASP A 670 31.68 -18.06 -43.34
C ASP A 670 30.51 -19.02 -43.61
N ARG A 671 29.84 -19.43 -42.53
CA ARG A 671 28.74 -20.41 -42.56
C ARG A 671 27.44 -19.83 -43.12
N ASN A 672 27.35 -18.51 -43.26
CA ASN A 672 26.17 -17.83 -43.78
C ASN A 672 26.24 -17.59 -45.30
N ALA A 673 27.43 -17.81 -45.90
CA ALA A 673 27.64 -17.73 -47.34
C ALA A 673 27.30 -19.08 -48.04
N PRO A 674 26.98 -19.08 -49.34
CA PRO A 674 26.82 -20.31 -50.11
C PRO A 674 28.14 -21.09 -50.18
N LEU A 675 28.11 -22.36 -49.78
CA LEU A 675 29.25 -23.26 -49.70
C LEU A 675 29.13 -24.40 -50.70
N GLU A 676 30.27 -24.81 -51.27
CA GLU A 676 30.37 -25.99 -52.10
C GLU A 676 31.22 -27.04 -51.36
N VAL A 677 30.60 -28.14 -50.96
CA VAL A 677 31.29 -29.23 -50.29
C VAL A 677 31.75 -30.22 -51.34
N VAL A 678 33.07 -30.39 -51.45
CA VAL A 678 33.68 -31.34 -52.39
C VAL A 678 34.13 -32.56 -51.59
N MET A 679 33.54 -33.71 -51.89
CA MET A 679 33.97 -34.98 -51.29
C MET A 679 35.25 -35.44 -51.99
N VAL A 680 36.22 -35.85 -51.19
CA VAL A 680 37.50 -36.36 -51.68
C VAL A 680 37.64 -37.82 -51.28
N ASP A 681 37.97 -38.67 -52.23
CA ASP A 681 38.22 -40.09 -51.97
C ASP A 681 39.56 -40.32 -51.23
N GLN A 682 39.85 -41.58 -50.90
CA GLN A 682 41.10 -41.98 -50.24
C GLN A 682 42.37 -41.74 -51.09
N PHE A 683 42.22 -41.45 -52.39
CA PHE A 683 43.29 -41.19 -53.35
C PHE A 683 43.44 -39.70 -53.70
N GLY A 684 42.63 -38.82 -53.10
CA GLY A 684 42.70 -37.38 -53.33
C GLY A 684 41.87 -36.88 -54.52
N GLN A 685 41.04 -37.74 -55.14
CA GLN A 685 40.18 -37.35 -56.26
C GLN A 685 38.84 -36.78 -55.78
N GLU A 686 38.35 -35.76 -56.48
CA GLU A 686 37.05 -35.12 -56.23
C GLU A 686 35.92 -36.00 -56.80
N GLU A 687 34.90 -36.29 -55.98
CA GLU A 687 33.68 -37.01 -56.37
C GLU A 687 32.58 -36.10 -56.92
#